data_AF-A0A7J6DWM8-F1
#
_entry.id   AF-A0A7J6DWM8-F1
#
_cell.length_a   1.000
_cell.length_b   1.000
_cell.length_c   1.000
_cell.angle_alpha   90.00
_cell.angle_beta   90.00
_cell.angle_gamma   90.00
#
_symmetry.space_group_name_H-M   'P 1'
#
loop_
_entity.id
_entity.type
_entity.pdbx_description
1 polymer ?
#
loop_
_entity_poly.entity_id
_entity_poly.type
_entity_poly.pdbx_seq_one_letter_code
_entity_poly.pdbx_strand_id
1 'polypeptide(L)'
;MVVLNLAKGAVRRFALVILVLGLVCAEDPYRFFDWTVSYGDIYPLGVKQRGILINGLFPGPNIYAVTNDNLIINVKNNLPEPFLLSWSGLQNRKNSYQDGVSGTTCAIPPGKNYTYKLQAKDQIGSFYYFPSTAFHKAAGGFGAIKILSRPRIPVPFPPPAADYSILIGDWYKTDHEKLKSILDNGRRLTSPDGILINGRGSNAVFTIEQGKTIRLRVSNVGLQNSLNFRIQGHTMKLIEVEGIHTIQTTYDSLDIHVGQSYSVLVTGNKAPQDYYIAVSTRFSEKAMTATAILKYKNSARKVSGPIPAGPNPGIDWSLNQARSIRNNGTASGPRPNPQGSYPYWNIPISRTITLESSAAQVGGKQRYAINSISYKPADTPLKLADYYKIPGVFRVGSMPDNPTRKPMTLDTAVLGADYRAFIEIIFQNHEDIIQSYHINGYYFRIVGMDKGVWSKNSRKQYNMVDAVSRYTTQVYPKSWTAALVALDNVGMWNVRSEFWARQYLGQQFYMRVFTNSNSTRDEYLIPPNALKSNVPAIFILGDSTADVGTNNFLPHSGNRANFPYNGIDFPQSIPTGRFSNGLNSADFLGANFASGGSGILDITGQSNVSITKPGKGQSPSDYLNKNHKNVIPLGEQIRQFSSVRRKLIAIKGRKAAMKYISESLYFLSIGSNDIFGYFHSQSSIPKSEFLSSLIFAYQKHLKSLLNLGAKKFGIISVPPIGCCPSQRAFNETGGGCLEELNQHSEDFHVMLGALLNNLSSECKDMKYSLGNAFEMTINIIKNPTPFNFTEVKAPCCGDGESFCIPHAKLCPNRHEYLFWDLFHPTETASELAAVTLFSGPPSFVYPINFAQLAEV
;
A
#
# COMPACT_ATOMS: atom_id res chain seq x y z
N MET A 1 69.49 -6.39 -30.08
CA MET A 1 68.29 -5.57 -30.34
C MET A 1 66.97 -6.27 -29.97
N VAL A 2 66.84 -7.60 -30.15
CA VAL A 2 65.59 -8.36 -29.87
C VAL A 2 65.23 -8.45 -28.37
N VAL A 3 66.22 -8.60 -27.48
CA VAL A 3 65.98 -8.70 -26.02
C VAL A 3 65.44 -7.39 -25.42
N LEU A 4 65.87 -6.23 -25.94
CA LEU A 4 65.37 -4.92 -25.49
C LEU A 4 63.90 -4.68 -25.88
N ASN A 5 63.45 -5.24 -27.00
CA ASN A 5 62.06 -5.11 -27.46
C ASN A 5 61.10 -6.03 -26.68
N LEU A 6 61.56 -7.23 -26.29
CA LEU A 6 60.79 -8.13 -25.43
C LEU A 6 60.61 -7.56 -24.01
N ALA A 7 61.66 -6.95 -23.44
CA ALA A 7 61.58 -6.28 -22.14
C ALA A 7 60.62 -5.07 -22.17
N LYS A 8 60.65 -4.24 -23.23
CA LYS A 8 59.71 -3.12 -23.41
C LYS A 8 58.26 -3.59 -23.57
N GLY A 9 58.03 -4.73 -24.23
CA GLY A 9 56.71 -5.34 -24.38
C GLY A 9 56.16 -5.91 -23.07
N ALA A 10 57.02 -6.56 -22.28
CA ALA A 10 56.66 -7.08 -20.95
C ALA A 10 56.36 -5.95 -19.96
N VAL A 11 57.18 -4.89 -19.92
CA VAL A 11 56.94 -3.70 -19.07
C VAL A 11 55.66 -2.97 -19.49
N ARG A 12 55.36 -2.84 -20.79
CA ARG A 12 54.08 -2.29 -21.26
C ARG A 12 52.89 -3.15 -20.86
N ARG A 13 52.98 -4.48 -20.95
CA ARG A 13 51.90 -5.39 -20.53
C ARG A 13 51.71 -5.39 -19.01
N PHE A 14 52.79 -5.32 -18.24
CA PHE A 14 52.75 -5.22 -16.78
C PHE A 14 52.19 -3.86 -16.34
N ALA A 15 52.56 -2.77 -17.00
CA ALA A 15 51.98 -1.45 -16.78
C ALA A 15 50.50 -1.37 -17.19
N LEU A 16 50.08 -2.05 -18.26
CA LEU A 16 48.67 -2.14 -18.67
C LEU A 16 47.87 -2.98 -17.68
N VAL A 17 48.42 -4.09 -17.17
CA VAL A 17 47.81 -4.91 -16.12
C VAL A 17 47.72 -4.15 -14.80
N ILE A 18 48.72 -3.33 -14.45
CA ILE A 18 48.65 -2.41 -13.30
C ILE A 18 47.68 -1.25 -13.56
N LEU A 19 47.50 -0.77 -14.80
CA LEU A 19 46.47 0.22 -15.15
C LEU A 19 45.05 -0.37 -15.08
N VAL A 20 44.90 -1.64 -15.46
CA VAL A 20 43.63 -2.39 -15.44
C VAL A 20 43.28 -2.88 -14.02
N LEU A 21 44.27 -3.26 -13.22
CA LEU A 21 44.13 -3.54 -11.77
C LEU A 21 44.06 -2.25 -10.93
N GLY A 22 44.55 -1.14 -11.47
CA GLY A 22 44.49 0.21 -10.92
C GLY A 22 43.22 0.97 -11.26
N LEU A 23 42.24 0.31 -11.90
CA LEU A 23 40.83 0.72 -11.83
C LEU A 23 40.37 0.52 -10.39
N VAL A 24 40.83 1.41 -9.51
CA VAL A 24 40.24 1.65 -8.20
C VAL A 24 38.74 1.73 -8.43
N CYS A 25 37.97 0.85 -7.77
CA CYS A 25 36.52 0.95 -7.71
C CYS A 25 36.19 2.34 -7.13
N ALA A 26 36.01 3.34 -8.00
CA ALA A 26 35.69 4.72 -7.68
C ALA A 26 34.20 4.87 -7.31
N GLU A 27 33.63 3.85 -6.70
CA GLU A 27 32.22 3.77 -6.32
C GLU A 27 32.08 4.07 -4.83
N ASP A 28 30.97 4.73 -4.47
CA ASP A 28 30.71 5.06 -3.07
C ASP A 28 30.47 3.78 -2.23
N PRO A 29 30.81 3.78 -0.92
CA PRO A 29 30.70 2.59 -0.08
C PRO A 29 29.27 2.03 0.00
N TYR A 30 29.14 0.71 0.07
CA TYR A 30 27.86 0.02 0.24
C TYR A 30 27.67 -0.44 1.68
N ARG A 31 26.45 -0.26 2.20
CA ARG A 31 25.97 -0.79 3.48
C ARG A 31 24.83 -1.76 3.23
N PHE A 32 24.96 -2.98 3.73
CA PHE A 32 23.98 -4.03 3.54
C PHE A 32 23.22 -4.28 4.84
N PHE A 33 21.91 -4.43 4.73
CA PHE A 33 21.02 -4.70 5.84
C PHE A 33 20.02 -5.77 5.41
N ASP A 34 19.96 -6.87 6.16
CA ASP A 34 18.97 -7.93 5.98
C ASP A 34 17.96 -7.87 7.11
N TRP A 35 16.71 -7.57 6.75
CA TRP A 35 15.62 -7.31 7.68
C TRP A 35 14.50 -8.32 7.48
N THR A 36 14.12 -8.99 8.56
CA THR A 36 12.89 -9.78 8.65
C THR A 36 11.85 -8.99 9.41
N VAL A 37 10.71 -8.74 8.76
CA VAL A 37 9.57 -8.01 9.33
C VAL A 37 8.54 -9.04 9.77
N SER A 38 8.18 -9.05 11.05
CA SER A 38 7.23 -10.01 11.61
C SER A 38 6.37 -9.38 12.71
N TYR A 39 5.23 -9.98 12.99
CA TYR A 39 4.52 -9.69 14.23
C TYR A 39 5.25 -10.30 15.43
N GLY A 40 5.16 -9.64 16.58
CA GLY A 40 5.62 -10.17 17.86
C GLY A 40 5.13 -9.33 19.03
N ASP A 41 5.50 -9.75 20.24
CA ASP A 41 5.06 -9.11 21.48
C ASP A 41 5.88 -7.84 21.77
N ILE A 42 5.19 -6.73 22.06
CA ILE A 42 5.77 -5.45 22.47
C ILE A 42 5.09 -4.91 23.74
N TYR A 43 5.78 -4.04 24.47
CA TYR A 43 5.33 -3.50 25.77
C TYR A 43 5.42 -1.97 25.88
N PRO A 44 4.84 -1.21 24.94
CA PRO A 44 5.05 0.24 24.83
C PRO A 44 4.61 1.03 26.06
N LEU A 45 3.42 0.76 26.60
CA LEU A 45 2.88 1.41 27.81
C LEU A 45 2.84 0.45 29.01
N GLY A 46 3.79 -0.49 29.07
CA GLY A 46 3.79 -1.57 30.07
C GLY A 46 2.71 -2.64 29.87
N VAL A 47 1.94 -2.54 28.78
CA VAL A 47 0.89 -3.49 28.40
C VAL A 47 1.36 -4.30 27.20
N LYS A 48 1.22 -5.62 27.28
CA LYS A 48 1.53 -6.56 26.20
C LYS A 48 0.61 -6.30 25.00
N GLN A 49 1.19 -6.09 23.83
CA GLN A 49 0.47 -5.87 22.56
C GLN A 49 1.20 -6.58 21.42
N ARG A 50 0.45 -6.94 20.37
CA ARG A 50 1.04 -7.36 19.10
C ARG A 50 1.56 -6.13 18.37
N GLY A 51 2.82 -6.15 17.95
CA GLY A 51 3.45 -5.08 17.19
C GLY A 51 4.33 -5.62 16.07
N ILE A 52 4.73 -4.73 15.17
CA ILE A 52 5.64 -5.04 14.07
C ILE A 52 7.08 -4.90 14.57
N LEU A 53 7.81 -6.01 14.50
CA LEU A 53 9.22 -6.12 14.82
C LEU A 53 10.04 -6.13 13.52
N ILE A 54 11.23 -5.53 13.56
CA ILE A 54 12.26 -5.71 12.53
C ILE A 54 13.44 -6.41 13.17
N ASN A 55 13.77 -7.60 12.69
CA ASN A 55 14.77 -8.49 13.30
C ASN A 55 14.50 -8.74 14.79
N GLY A 56 13.22 -8.88 15.17
CA GLY A 56 12.81 -9.09 16.56
C GLY A 56 12.89 -7.84 17.46
N LEU A 57 13.17 -6.66 16.91
CA LEU A 57 13.35 -5.43 17.68
C LEU A 57 12.16 -4.47 17.54
N PHE A 58 11.78 -3.85 18.66
CA PHE A 58 10.91 -2.68 18.75
C PHE A 58 11.47 -1.65 19.75
N PRO A 59 11.72 -0.39 19.34
CA PRO A 59 11.75 0.08 17.94
C PRO A 59 12.74 -0.71 17.07
N GLY A 60 12.61 -0.59 15.75
CA GLY A 60 13.48 -1.29 14.80
C GLY A 60 14.96 -0.86 14.87
N PRO A 61 15.86 -1.60 14.23
CA PRO A 61 17.30 -1.35 14.26
C PRO A 61 17.68 0.01 13.66
N ASN A 62 18.68 0.68 14.25
CA ASN A 62 19.21 1.91 13.66
C ASN A 62 19.98 1.63 12.37
N ILE A 63 19.73 2.42 11.33
CA ILE A 63 20.63 2.50 10.18
C ILE A 63 21.72 3.51 10.50
N TYR A 64 22.96 3.09 10.35
CA TYR A 64 24.13 3.95 10.41
C TYR A 64 24.77 4.04 9.02
N ALA A 65 24.92 5.26 8.53
CA ALA A 65 25.52 5.55 7.24
C ALA A 65 26.45 6.77 7.33
N VAL A 66 27.37 6.87 6.40
CA VAL A 66 28.11 8.11 6.12
C VAL A 66 27.55 8.74 4.85
N THR A 67 27.65 10.06 4.72
CA THR A 67 27.23 10.77 3.51
C THR A 67 27.88 10.12 2.27
N ASN A 68 27.06 9.98 1.22
CA ASN A 68 27.22 9.25 -0.05
C ASN A 68 27.16 7.71 0.03
N ASP A 69 27.09 7.08 1.20
CA ASP A 69 26.91 5.62 1.27
C ASP A 69 25.67 5.18 0.47
N ASN A 70 25.81 4.06 -0.25
CA ASN A 70 24.73 3.31 -0.87
C ASN A 70 24.14 2.36 0.18
N LEU A 71 22.83 2.43 0.41
CA LEU A 71 22.13 1.59 1.39
C LEU A 71 21.35 0.51 0.65
N ILE A 72 21.73 -0.74 0.88
CA ILE A 72 21.10 -1.93 0.29
C ILE A 72 20.36 -2.65 1.41
N ILE A 73 19.03 -2.50 1.42
CA ILE A 73 18.20 -2.98 2.52
C ILE A 73 17.26 -4.05 1.96
N ASN A 74 17.58 -5.31 2.23
CA ASN A 74 16.76 -6.45 1.86
C ASN A 74 15.71 -6.70 2.94
N VAL A 75 14.44 -6.50 2.57
CA VAL A 75 13.30 -6.61 3.48
C VAL A 75 12.52 -7.87 3.14
N LYS A 76 12.51 -8.84 4.04
CA LYS A 76 11.67 -10.04 3.98
C LYS A 76 10.38 -9.79 4.76
N ASN A 77 9.25 -9.87 4.08
CA ASN A 77 7.93 -9.72 4.69
C ASN A 77 7.43 -11.06 5.24
N ASN A 78 7.47 -11.26 6.55
CA ASN A 78 6.84 -12.40 7.24
C ASN A 78 5.49 -12.02 7.88
N LEU A 79 4.92 -10.86 7.54
CA LEU A 79 3.54 -10.53 7.92
C LEU A 79 2.56 -11.30 7.00
N PRO A 80 1.34 -11.58 7.47
CA PRO A 80 0.28 -12.19 6.65
C PRO A 80 -0.34 -11.21 5.64
N GLU A 81 0.21 -10.01 5.50
CA GLU A 81 -0.34 -8.91 4.68
C GLU A 81 0.77 -8.14 3.94
N PRO A 82 0.43 -7.43 2.84
CA PRO A 82 1.42 -6.67 2.07
C PRO A 82 2.06 -5.54 2.87
N PHE A 83 3.36 -5.32 2.67
CA PHE A 83 4.15 -4.40 3.49
C PHE A 83 5.05 -3.47 2.66
N LEU A 84 5.20 -2.21 3.10
CA LEU A 84 6.18 -1.25 2.58
C LEU A 84 6.83 -0.45 3.70
N LEU A 85 8.10 -0.11 3.51
CA LEU A 85 8.82 0.87 4.34
C LEU A 85 9.08 2.15 3.56
N SER A 86 8.76 3.29 4.16
CA SER A 86 9.15 4.61 3.66
C SER A 86 10.29 5.20 4.49
N TRP A 87 11.08 6.06 3.86
CA TRP A 87 12.35 6.58 4.36
C TRP A 87 12.25 8.07 4.60
N SER A 88 11.70 8.47 5.75
CA SER A 88 11.34 9.86 6.04
C SER A 88 12.54 10.80 5.89
N GLY A 89 12.42 11.74 4.96
CA GLY A 89 13.44 12.75 4.67
C GLY A 89 14.57 12.31 3.75
N LEU A 90 14.70 11.02 3.38
CA LEU A 90 15.64 10.63 2.33
C LEU A 90 15.13 11.11 0.96
N GLN A 91 15.98 11.79 0.22
CA GLN A 91 15.58 12.42 -1.05
C GLN A 91 15.42 11.42 -2.20
N ASN A 92 16.01 10.22 -2.08
CA ASN A 92 15.95 9.19 -3.13
C ASN A 92 16.20 9.76 -4.53
N ARG A 93 17.21 10.63 -4.67
CA ARG A 93 17.41 11.44 -5.88
C ARG A 93 17.38 10.55 -7.13
N LYS A 94 16.54 10.93 -8.10
CA LYS A 94 16.31 10.23 -9.38
C LYS A 94 15.62 8.87 -9.26
N ASN A 95 15.14 8.49 -8.08
CA ASN A 95 14.74 7.12 -7.79
C ASN A 95 13.49 7.02 -6.91
N SER A 96 12.40 7.67 -7.35
CA SER A 96 11.12 7.61 -6.63
C SER A 96 10.56 6.17 -6.51
N TYR A 97 11.05 5.20 -7.30
CA TYR A 97 10.69 3.78 -7.16
C TYR A 97 11.05 3.18 -5.79
N GLN A 98 12.01 3.77 -5.07
CA GLN A 98 12.50 3.28 -3.78
C GLN A 98 11.88 4.01 -2.58
N ASP A 99 10.95 4.93 -2.84
CA ASP A 99 10.35 5.81 -1.84
C ASP A 99 9.45 5.07 -0.84
N GLY A 100 8.94 3.91 -1.25
CA GLY A 100 8.29 2.95 -0.37
C GLY A 100 6.92 3.40 0.11
N VAL A 101 6.16 4.04 -0.78
CA VAL A 101 4.74 4.39 -0.62
C VAL A 101 3.92 3.82 -1.78
N SER A 102 2.62 3.57 -1.55
CA SER A 102 1.75 2.84 -2.49
C SER A 102 1.67 3.43 -3.91
N GLY A 103 1.86 4.75 -4.07
CA GLY A 103 1.86 5.38 -5.39
C GLY A 103 3.18 5.23 -6.16
N THR A 104 4.23 4.66 -5.56
CA THR A 104 5.56 4.54 -6.18
C THR A 104 5.96 3.10 -6.52
N THR A 105 5.56 2.13 -5.70
CA THR A 105 5.90 0.73 -5.88
C THR A 105 4.81 -0.17 -5.28
N CYS A 106 4.67 -1.39 -5.79
CA CYS A 106 3.74 -2.36 -5.20
C CYS A 106 4.25 -2.81 -3.83
N ALA A 107 3.35 -3.15 -2.92
CA ALA A 107 3.73 -3.66 -1.60
C ALA A 107 4.38 -5.06 -1.69
N ILE A 108 5.31 -5.34 -0.78
CA ILE A 108 6.01 -6.63 -0.68
C ILE A 108 4.97 -7.68 -0.24
N PRO A 109 4.66 -8.71 -1.06
CA PRO A 109 3.69 -9.72 -0.67
C PRO A 109 4.15 -10.55 0.55
N PRO A 110 3.21 -11.17 1.29
CA PRO A 110 3.55 -12.12 2.34
C PRO A 110 4.52 -13.20 1.87
N GLY A 111 5.53 -13.50 2.69
CA GLY A 111 6.56 -14.51 2.42
C GLY A 111 7.60 -14.12 1.36
N LYS A 112 7.46 -12.96 0.70
CA LYS A 112 8.40 -12.46 -0.31
C LYS A 112 9.39 -11.48 0.29
N ASN A 113 10.42 -11.14 -0.49
CA ASN A 113 11.38 -10.11 -0.14
C ASN A 113 11.46 -9.02 -1.21
N TYR A 114 11.98 -7.88 -0.83
CA TYR A 114 12.33 -6.80 -1.74
C TYR A 114 13.55 -6.06 -1.22
N THR A 115 14.49 -5.80 -2.12
CA THR A 115 15.71 -5.05 -1.80
C THR A 115 15.54 -3.60 -2.20
N TYR A 116 15.48 -2.72 -1.20
CA TYR A 116 15.58 -1.29 -1.39
C TYR A 116 17.02 -0.89 -1.69
N LYS A 117 17.21 -0.05 -2.70
CA LYS A 117 18.51 0.51 -3.10
C LYS A 117 18.48 2.02 -2.98
N LEU A 118 18.87 2.52 -1.82
CA LEU A 118 18.86 3.94 -1.48
C LEU A 118 20.28 4.51 -1.58
N GLN A 119 20.39 5.82 -1.68
CA GLN A 119 21.66 6.51 -1.59
C GLN A 119 21.50 7.71 -0.66
N ALA A 120 22.35 7.78 0.37
CA ALA A 120 22.40 8.93 1.28
C ALA A 120 22.80 10.22 0.53
N LYS A 121 23.61 10.07 -0.53
CA LYS A 121 24.11 11.15 -1.38
C LYS A 121 24.73 12.26 -0.51
N ASP A 122 24.25 13.48 -0.63
CA ASP A 122 24.73 14.64 0.10
C ASP A 122 23.93 14.86 1.40
N GLN A 123 23.16 13.90 1.88
CA GLN A 123 22.47 14.06 3.17
C GLN A 123 23.42 13.77 4.33
N ILE A 124 23.21 14.50 5.43
CA ILE A 124 23.80 14.29 6.76
C ILE A 124 22.70 14.58 7.78
N GLY A 125 22.83 14.08 9.01
CA GLY A 125 21.90 14.37 10.11
C GLY A 125 21.00 13.21 10.48
N SER A 126 19.75 13.51 10.83
CA SER A 126 18.87 12.62 11.59
C SER A 126 17.57 12.38 10.84
N PHE A 127 17.28 11.12 10.55
CA PHE A 127 16.14 10.65 9.77
C PHE A 127 15.53 9.42 10.44
N TYR A 128 14.45 8.89 9.89
CA TYR A 128 13.84 7.65 10.36
C TYR A 128 13.09 6.94 9.23
N TYR A 129 12.81 5.66 9.41
CA TYR A 129 11.96 4.89 8.53
C TYR A 129 10.72 4.42 9.28
N PHE A 130 9.66 4.10 8.54
CA PHE A 130 8.41 3.60 9.11
C PHE A 130 7.56 2.84 8.07
N PRO A 131 6.63 1.96 8.50
CA PRO A 131 5.71 1.28 7.60
C PRO A 131 4.66 2.22 7.00
N SER A 132 4.45 2.18 5.69
CA SER A 132 3.59 3.13 4.98
C SER A 132 2.22 2.60 4.55
N THR A 133 1.97 1.29 4.70
CA THR A 133 0.76 0.57 4.25
C THR A 133 -0.13 0.17 5.43
N ALA A 134 -1.40 -0.14 5.15
CA ALA A 134 -2.35 -0.80 6.07
C ALA A 134 -2.41 -0.22 7.51
N PHE A 135 -2.13 1.08 7.68
CA PHE A 135 -2.02 1.72 8.99
C PHE A 135 -0.95 1.08 9.92
N HIS A 136 0.00 0.32 9.38
CA HIS A 136 1.08 -0.41 10.07
C HIS A 136 1.95 0.48 10.96
N LYS A 137 2.12 1.76 10.63
CA LYS A 137 2.85 2.73 11.47
C LYS A 137 2.34 2.73 12.92
N ALA A 138 1.04 2.45 13.14
CA ALA A 138 0.44 2.36 14.47
C ALA A 138 0.83 1.11 15.26
N ALA A 139 1.35 0.07 14.60
CA ALA A 139 1.84 -1.16 15.22
C ALA A 139 3.36 -1.16 15.47
N GLY A 140 4.07 -0.06 15.13
CA GLY A 140 5.52 0.02 15.26
C GLY A 140 6.24 -0.09 13.92
N GLY A 141 7.27 -0.94 13.85
CA GLY A 141 8.10 -1.11 12.64
C GLY A 141 8.92 0.12 12.22
N PHE A 142 9.00 1.15 13.07
CA PHE A 142 9.81 2.35 12.83
C PHE A 142 11.18 2.27 13.50
N GLY A 143 12.17 2.98 12.97
CA GLY A 143 13.52 3.05 13.52
C GLY A 143 14.32 4.24 12.98
N ALA A 144 15.45 4.56 13.62
CA ALA A 144 16.22 5.74 13.28
C ALA A 144 17.22 5.50 12.13
N ILE A 145 17.51 6.54 11.37
CA ILE A 145 18.56 6.58 10.36
C ILE A 145 19.51 7.72 10.72
N LYS A 146 20.78 7.41 10.93
CA LYS A 146 21.85 8.38 11.20
C LYS A 146 22.76 8.45 10.00
N ILE A 147 22.87 9.63 9.39
CA ILE A 147 23.83 9.89 8.33
C ILE A 147 24.91 10.83 8.87
N LEU A 148 26.15 10.34 8.95
CA LEU A 148 27.28 11.11 9.43
C LEU A 148 28.01 11.84 8.30
N SER A 149 28.72 12.91 8.68
CA SER A 149 29.67 13.58 7.81
C SER A 149 30.87 12.66 7.50
N ARG A 150 31.49 12.84 6.32
CA ARG A 150 32.73 12.13 5.96
C ARG A 150 33.90 12.63 6.83
N PRO A 151 34.93 11.79 7.06
CA PRO A 151 36.19 12.26 7.61
C PRO A 151 36.70 13.47 6.80
N ARG A 152 37.14 14.53 7.49
CA ARG A 152 37.61 15.82 6.93
C ARG A 152 36.54 16.82 6.46
N ILE A 153 35.25 16.48 6.48
CA ILE A 153 34.19 17.49 6.33
C ILE A 153 33.79 17.94 7.74
N PRO A 154 34.21 19.15 8.20
CA PRO A 154 33.96 19.59 9.55
C PRO A 154 32.46 19.83 9.76
N VAL A 155 31.95 19.42 10.92
CA VAL A 155 30.63 19.82 11.39
C VAL A 155 30.78 21.05 12.29
N PRO A 156 29.79 21.97 12.36
CA PRO A 156 29.93 23.26 13.05
C PRO A 156 29.88 23.16 14.58
N PHE A 157 30.26 22.01 15.16
CA PHE A 157 30.28 21.76 16.59
C PHE A 157 31.35 20.72 16.95
N PRO A 158 31.89 20.74 18.17
CA PRO A 158 32.85 19.73 18.63
C PRO A 158 32.25 18.31 18.63
N PRO A 159 33.06 17.26 18.41
CA PRO A 159 32.60 15.88 18.54
C PRO A 159 31.97 15.62 19.92
N PRO A 160 30.72 15.11 19.99
CA PRO A 160 30.08 14.79 21.25
C PRO A 160 30.66 13.50 21.86
N ALA A 161 30.62 13.39 23.19
CA ALA A 161 31.06 12.20 23.92
C ALA A 161 30.13 10.98 23.71
N ALA A 162 28.86 11.23 23.35
CA ALA A 162 27.90 10.20 22.97
C ALA A 162 26.88 10.76 21.96
N ASP A 163 26.31 9.90 21.12
CA ASP A 163 25.31 10.25 20.10
C ASP A 163 24.12 9.27 20.21
N TYR A 164 23.00 9.74 20.75
CA TYR A 164 21.80 8.93 20.99
C TYR A 164 20.68 9.24 19.98
N SER A 165 19.96 8.19 19.55
CA SER A 165 18.65 8.35 18.89
C SER A 165 17.54 8.33 19.93
N ILE A 166 16.61 9.27 19.83
CA ILE A 166 15.41 9.38 20.65
C ILE A 166 14.21 9.44 19.71
N LEU A 167 13.48 8.35 19.61
CA LEU A 167 12.22 8.26 18.88
C LEU A 167 11.08 8.58 19.85
N ILE A 168 10.42 9.71 19.65
CA ILE A 168 9.25 10.12 20.43
C ILE A 168 7.99 9.97 19.58
N GLY A 169 6.85 9.69 20.20
CA GLY A 169 5.60 9.56 19.46
C GLY A 169 4.43 9.25 20.37
N ASP A 170 3.22 9.53 19.89
CA ASP A 170 2.01 9.02 20.54
C ASP A 170 1.77 7.54 20.21
N TRP A 171 0.93 6.89 21.02
CA TRP A 171 0.66 5.47 20.91
C TRP A 171 -0.79 5.13 21.27
N TYR A 172 -1.38 4.21 20.51
CA TYR A 172 -2.68 3.63 20.78
C TYR A 172 -2.52 2.25 21.43
N LYS A 173 -3.30 1.95 22.46
CA LYS A 173 -3.36 0.60 23.00
C LYS A 173 -4.15 -0.35 22.12
N THR A 174 -5.04 0.19 21.30
CA THR A 174 -5.85 -0.55 20.33
C THR A 174 -4.99 -1.04 19.16
N ASP A 175 -5.13 -2.31 18.78
CA ASP A 175 -4.42 -2.90 17.64
C ASP A 175 -4.71 -2.13 16.33
N HIS A 176 -3.69 -1.99 15.49
CA HIS A 176 -3.76 -1.27 14.24
C HIS A 176 -4.81 -1.79 13.25
N GLU A 177 -5.13 -3.09 13.22
CA GLU A 177 -6.19 -3.66 12.37
C GLU A 177 -7.56 -3.11 12.78
N LYS A 178 -7.78 -2.97 14.10
CA LYS A 178 -9.01 -2.39 14.63
C LYS A 178 -9.07 -0.88 14.39
N LEU A 179 -7.95 -0.16 14.54
CA LEU A 179 -7.88 1.26 14.16
C LEU A 179 -8.16 1.45 12.67
N LYS A 180 -7.56 0.62 11.82
CA LYS A 180 -7.80 0.58 10.37
C LYS A 180 -9.27 0.34 10.07
N SER A 181 -9.89 -0.66 10.69
CA SER A 181 -11.33 -0.95 10.53
C SER A 181 -12.22 0.25 10.89
N ILE A 182 -11.89 0.99 11.95
CA ILE A 182 -12.62 2.22 12.31
C ILE A 182 -12.51 3.27 11.19
N LEU A 183 -11.31 3.45 10.62
CA LEU A 183 -11.09 4.36 9.49
C LEU A 183 -11.80 3.90 8.21
N ASP A 184 -11.76 2.60 7.88
CA ASP A 184 -12.42 2.03 6.70
C ASP A 184 -13.94 2.22 6.73
N ASN A 185 -14.51 2.20 7.93
CA ASN A 185 -15.90 2.53 8.21
C ASN A 185 -16.20 4.04 8.20
N GLY A 186 -15.21 4.88 7.89
CA GLY A 186 -15.36 6.33 7.78
C GLY A 186 -15.52 7.05 9.13
N ARG A 187 -15.05 6.44 10.24
CA ARG A 187 -15.13 7.04 11.57
C ARG A 187 -13.79 7.67 11.96
N ARG A 188 -13.85 8.71 12.80
CA ARG A 188 -12.66 9.34 13.39
C ARG A 188 -12.11 8.44 14.51
N LEU A 189 -10.79 8.42 14.66
CA LEU A 189 -10.15 7.78 15.81
C LEU A 189 -10.30 8.65 17.06
N THR A 190 -10.30 8.01 18.22
CA THR A 190 -10.17 8.70 19.52
C THR A 190 -8.75 9.23 19.70
N SER A 191 -8.53 10.03 20.74
CA SER A 191 -7.16 10.44 21.10
C SER A 191 -6.29 9.23 21.48
N PRO A 192 -4.97 9.27 21.19
CA PRO A 192 -4.01 8.27 21.64
C PRO A 192 -4.02 8.07 23.17
N ASP A 193 -3.50 6.92 23.59
CA ASP A 193 -3.52 6.48 24.98
C ASP A 193 -2.33 7.00 25.80
N GLY A 194 -1.18 7.22 25.15
CA GLY A 194 0.03 7.71 25.80
C GLY A 194 1.09 8.18 24.82
N ILE A 195 2.23 8.59 25.38
CA ILE A 195 3.44 8.98 24.65
C ILE A 195 4.54 7.95 24.91
N LEU A 196 5.40 7.71 23.93
CA LEU A 196 6.56 6.84 24.02
C LEU A 196 7.86 7.63 23.82
N ILE A 197 8.91 7.17 24.50
CA ILE A 197 10.31 7.53 24.28
C ILE A 197 11.07 6.23 24.04
N ASN A 198 11.61 6.05 22.83
CA ASN A 198 12.26 4.81 22.38
C ASN A 198 11.41 3.56 22.65
N GLY A 199 10.11 3.63 22.31
CA GLY A 199 9.17 2.52 22.46
C GLY A 199 8.73 2.24 23.89
N ARG A 200 8.97 3.14 24.86
CA ARG A 200 8.58 2.97 26.27
C ARG A 200 7.81 4.19 26.80
N GLY A 201 6.78 3.97 27.60
CA GLY A 201 6.01 5.03 28.28
C GLY A 201 6.77 5.69 29.45
N SER A 202 7.73 4.98 30.03
CA SER A 202 8.63 5.49 31.06
C SER A 202 9.95 4.70 31.09
N ASN A 203 10.93 5.16 31.88
CA ASN A 203 12.15 4.42 32.21
C ASN A 203 13.14 4.17 31.05
N ALA A 204 13.05 4.89 29.94
CA ALA A 204 14.18 4.97 29.01
C ALA A 204 15.35 5.69 29.71
N VAL A 205 16.59 5.25 29.49
CA VAL A 205 17.77 5.79 30.18
C VAL A 205 18.82 6.22 29.15
N PHE A 206 19.34 7.43 29.31
CA PHE A 206 20.44 7.99 28.51
C PHE A 206 21.54 8.43 29.45
N THR A 207 22.78 8.04 29.18
CA THR A 207 23.89 8.27 30.10
C THR A 207 24.75 9.45 29.66
N ILE A 208 25.13 10.29 30.62
CA ILE A 208 26.02 11.45 30.45
C ILE A 208 27.15 11.43 31.48
N GLU A 209 28.33 11.85 31.07
CA GLU A 209 29.45 12.11 31.98
C GLU A 209 29.46 13.57 32.41
N GLN A 210 29.75 13.82 33.69
CA GLN A 210 29.84 15.19 34.20
C GLN A 210 30.92 15.97 33.43
N GLY A 211 30.60 17.20 33.04
CA GLY A 211 31.46 18.07 32.23
C GLY A 211 31.53 17.70 30.74
N LYS A 212 30.98 16.57 30.30
CA LYS A 212 30.96 16.17 28.87
C LYS A 212 29.69 16.61 28.17
N THR A 213 29.78 16.78 26.85
CA THR A 213 28.63 17.12 25.99
C THR A 213 28.22 15.90 25.17
N ILE A 214 26.93 15.59 25.13
CA ILE A 214 26.33 14.54 24.31
C ILE A 214 25.44 15.14 23.22
N ARG A 215 25.17 14.37 22.16
CA ARG A 215 24.19 14.70 21.12
C ARG A 215 22.96 13.82 21.28
N LEU A 216 21.78 14.44 21.28
CA LEU A 216 20.48 13.77 21.26
C LEU A 216 19.80 14.06 19.92
N ARG A 217 19.47 13.02 19.16
CA ARG A 217 18.75 13.09 17.88
C ARG A 217 17.30 12.71 18.13
N VAL A 218 16.42 13.69 18.20
CA VAL A 218 15.02 13.53 18.58
C VAL A 218 14.14 13.55 17.33
N SER A 219 13.47 12.44 17.04
CA SER A 219 12.55 12.30 15.90
C SER A 219 11.14 12.00 16.38
N ASN A 220 10.16 12.79 15.94
CA ASN A 220 8.75 12.52 16.24
C ASN A 220 8.16 11.58 15.19
N VAL A 221 8.07 10.30 15.55
CA VAL A 221 7.59 9.17 14.73
C VAL A 221 6.12 8.82 14.99
N GLY A 222 5.41 9.64 15.77
CA GLY A 222 4.02 9.42 16.13
C GLY A 222 3.03 9.47 14.96
N LEU A 223 1.75 9.38 15.31
CA LEU A 223 0.63 9.35 14.36
C LEU A 223 -0.09 10.69 14.25
N GLN A 224 -0.06 11.57 15.26
CA GLN A 224 -0.75 12.86 15.17
C GLN A 224 -0.18 14.03 16.00
N ASN A 225 0.35 13.79 17.20
CA ASN A 225 0.56 14.86 18.17
C ASN A 225 1.89 15.59 17.95
N SER A 226 1.84 16.91 18.14
CA SER A 226 3.04 17.70 18.41
C SER A 226 3.50 17.46 19.83
N LEU A 227 4.81 17.34 20.05
CA LEU A 227 5.38 16.98 21.34
C LEU A 227 6.41 18.02 21.78
N ASN A 228 6.37 18.41 23.05
CA ASN A 228 7.40 19.25 23.65
C ASN A 228 8.44 18.38 24.36
N PHE A 229 9.70 18.51 23.98
CA PHE A 229 10.85 17.81 24.55
C PHE A 229 11.66 18.75 25.45
N ARG A 230 12.05 18.31 26.65
CA ARG A 230 12.85 19.09 27.61
C ARG A 230 13.56 18.22 28.63
N ILE A 231 14.56 18.79 29.29
CA ILE A 231 15.40 18.09 30.27
C ILE A 231 15.46 18.93 31.55
N GLN A 232 15.19 18.30 32.68
CA GLN A 232 15.17 18.94 34.00
C GLN A 232 16.50 19.62 34.28
N GLY A 233 16.46 20.95 34.44
CA GLY A 233 17.63 21.77 34.74
C GLY A 233 18.63 21.94 33.59
N HIS A 234 18.47 21.29 32.43
CA HIS A 234 19.45 21.37 31.35
C HIS A 234 18.90 22.15 30.16
N THR A 235 19.72 23.03 29.63
CA THR A 235 19.46 23.68 28.35
C THR A 235 19.94 22.79 27.19
N MET A 236 19.38 23.02 26.01
CA MET A 236 19.65 22.25 24.81
C MET A 236 20.07 23.19 23.69
N LYS A 237 21.28 22.98 23.14
CA LYS A 237 21.76 23.76 22.00
C LYS A 237 21.34 23.07 20.71
N LEU A 238 20.43 23.69 19.95
CA LEU A 238 19.95 23.19 18.66
C LEU A 238 21.04 23.33 17.59
N ILE A 239 21.44 22.21 16.97
CA ILE A 239 22.54 22.17 16.00
C ILE A 239 22.15 21.65 14.62
N GLU A 240 21.03 20.94 14.52
CA GLU A 240 20.53 20.40 13.26
C GLU A 240 19.02 20.18 13.34
N VAL A 241 18.32 20.48 12.25
CA VAL A 241 16.93 20.06 12.02
C VAL A 241 16.84 19.38 10.67
N GLU A 242 16.29 18.17 10.66
CA GLU A 242 15.99 17.42 9.44
C GLU A 242 17.18 17.27 8.48
N GLY A 243 18.41 17.24 8.99
CA GLY A 243 19.65 17.16 8.22
C GLY A 243 20.32 18.49 7.85
N ILE A 244 19.74 19.61 8.27
CA ILE A 244 20.23 20.96 7.99
C ILE A 244 20.84 21.56 9.25
N HIS A 245 22.05 22.11 9.14
CA HIS A 245 22.71 22.75 10.27
C HIS A 245 22.05 24.10 10.57
N THR A 246 21.77 24.34 11.85
CA THR A 246 21.11 25.57 12.28
C THR A 246 22.11 26.59 12.79
N ILE A 247 21.76 27.87 12.75
CA ILE A 247 22.36 28.86 13.63
C ILE A 247 22.09 28.36 15.06
N GLN A 248 23.17 28.20 15.84
CA GLN A 248 23.08 27.47 17.10
C GLN A 248 22.43 28.33 18.17
N THR A 249 21.16 28.02 18.45
CA THR A 249 20.36 28.67 19.50
C THR A 249 20.16 27.69 20.66
N THR A 250 20.15 28.23 21.88
CA THR A 250 19.93 27.43 23.10
C THR A 250 18.49 27.55 23.55
N TYR A 251 17.85 26.43 23.87
CA TYR A 251 16.46 26.34 24.30
C TYR A 251 16.32 25.54 25.60
N ASP A 252 15.35 25.91 26.43
CA ASP A 252 14.96 25.11 27.61
C ASP A 252 14.01 23.96 27.24
N SER A 253 13.22 24.13 26.19
CA SER A 253 12.34 23.11 25.63
C SER A 253 12.17 23.30 24.13
N LEU A 254 11.75 22.24 23.43
CA LEU A 254 11.53 22.25 21.99
C LEU A 254 10.19 21.62 21.64
N ASP A 255 9.32 22.36 20.95
CA ASP A 255 8.17 21.77 20.24
C ASP A 255 8.67 21.09 18.96
N ILE A 256 8.41 19.78 18.84
CA ILE A 256 8.79 18.92 17.70
C ILE A 256 7.50 18.31 17.14
N HIS A 257 7.13 18.74 15.94
CA HIS A 257 5.88 18.32 15.31
C HIS A 257 6.01 16.93 14.68
N VAL A 258 4.89 16.22 14.54
CA VAL A 258 4.87 14.87 13.96
C VAL A 258 5.51 14.88 12.58
N GLY A 259 6.47 13.99 12.37
CA GLY A 259 7.24 13.88 11.15
C GLY A 259 8.64 14.54 11.20
N GLN A 260 8.92 15.40 12.18
CA GLN A 260 10.16 16.18 12.24
C GLN A 260 11.29 15.50 13.03
N SER A 261 12.54 15.86 12.71
CA SER A 261 13.75 15.41 13.42
C SER A 261 14.67 16.57 13.78
N TYR A 262 15.18 16.58 15.01
CA TYR A 262 16.00 17.64 15.61
C TYR A 262 17.23 17.01 16.24
N SER A 263 18.38 17.69 16.22
CA SER A 263 19.55 17.34 17.04
C SER A 263 19.92 18.45 17.99
N VAL A 264 20.14 18.09 19.24
CA VAL A 264 20.60 19.01 20.28
C VAL A 264 21.88 18.53 20.95
N LEU A 265 22.70 19.47 21.39
CA LEU A 265 23.81 19.23 22.31
C LEU A 265 23.39 19.54 23.74
N VAL A 266 23.74 18.64 24.65
CA VAL A 266 23.45 18.76 26.09
C VAL A 266 24.75 18.53 26.86
N THR A 267 25.10 19.43 27.77
CA THR A 267 26.32 19.34 28.59
C THR A 267 25.97 18.91 30.01
N GLY A 268 26.72 17.94 30.54
CA GLY A 268 26.56 17.42 31.91
C GLY A 268 27.10 18.39 32.97
N ASN A 269 26.59 19.61 33.00
CA ASN A 269 27.09 20.71 33.84
C ASN A 269 26.36 20.87 35.18
N LYS A 270 25.56 19.88 35.58
CA LYS A 270 24.83 19.91 36.85
C LYS A 270 25.46 18.99 37.90
N ALA A 271 24.91 19.03 39.11
CA ALA A 271 25.30 18.14 40.19
C ALA A 271 25.16 16.67 39.76
N PRO A 272 26.00 15.75 40.26
CA PRO A 272 25.97 14.34 39.88
C PRO A 272 24.76 13.62 40.48
N GLN A 273 23.60 13.85 39.87
CA GLN A 273 22.32 13.20 40.15
C GLN A 273 21.62 12.86 38.83
N ASP A 274 20.58 12.01 38.88
CA ASP A 274 19.78 11.70 37.71
C ASP A 274 18.70 12.79 37.47
N TYR A 275 18.39 13.06 36.20
CA TYR A 275 17.46 14.13 35.81
C TYR A 275 16.34 13.60 34.90
N TYR A 276 15.14 14.18 35.01
CA TYR A 276 14.04 13.85 34.09
C TYR A 276 14.33 14.40 32.69
N ILE A 277 14.13 13.56 31.68
CA ILE A 277 13.76 13.98 30.33
C ILE A 277 12.24 13.87 30.24
N ALA A 278 11.56 14.93 29.82
CA ALA A 278 10.10 14.97 29.72
C ALA A 278 9.67 15.21 28.28
N VAL A 279 8.66 14.45 27.85
CA VAL A 279 8.00 14.61 26.55
C VAL A 279 6.50 14.70 26.77
N SER A 280 5.88 15.82 26.41
CA SER A 280 4.45 16.05 26.64
C SER A 280 3.72 16.53 25.40
N THR A 281 2.42 16.24 25.29
CA THR A 281 1.59 16.71 24.18
C THR A 281 1.50 18.23 24.12
N ARG A 282 1.40 18.74 22.90
CA ARG A 282 1.11 20.15 22.55
C ARG A 282 -0.11 20.19 21.65
N PHE A 283 -0.93 21.23 21.81
CA PHE A 283 -2.12 21.47 20.99
C PHE A 283 -3.06 20.26 20.90
N SER A 284 -3.22 19.54 22.02
CA SER A 284 -4.02 18.33 22.14
C SER A 284 -5.01 18.51 23.27
N GLU A 285 -6.25 18.01 23.09
CA GLU A 285 -7.29 18.03 24.14
C GLU A 285 -6.87 17.19 25.36
N LYS A 286 -6.13 16.11 25.11
CA LYS A 286 -5.63 15.21 26.15
C LYS A 286 -4.16 15.52 26.46
N ALA A 287 -3.92 16.08 27.64
CA ALA A 287 -2.57 16.26 28.17
C ALA A 287 -1.97 14.91 28.54
N MET A 288 -0.86 14.54 27.89
CA MET A 288 -0.13 13.30 28.15
C MET A 288 1.35 13.60 28.28
N THR A 289 2.03 12.90 29.18
CA THR A 289 3.48 13.05 29.42
C THR A 289 4.13 11.68 29.55
N ALA A 290 5.27 11.50 28.89
CA ALA A 290 6.20 10.41 29.10
C ALA A 290 7.52 10.94 29.68
N THR A 291 8.21 10.11 30.45
CA THR A 291 9.50 10.47 31.06
C THR A 291 10.59 9.46 30.75
N ALA A 292 11.80 9.97 30.63
CA ALA A 292 13.03 9.20 30.58
C ALA A 292 14.03 9.76 31.60
N ILE A 293 15.14 9.07 31.81
CA ILE A 293 16.16 9.41 32.79
C ILE A 293 17.44 9.80 32.04
N LEU A 294 17.92 11.02 32.27
CA LEU A 294 19.28 11.41 31.96
C LEU A 294 20.16 11.05 33.17
N LYS A 295 20.85 9.91 33.07
CA LYS A 295 21.67 9.32 34.14
C LYS A 295 23.09 9.86 34.08
N TYR A 296 23.53 10.53 35.14
CA TYR A 296 24.94 10.91 35.28
C TYR A 296 25.77 9.68 35.67
N LYS A 297 26.91 9.43 35.02
CA LYS A 297 27.74 8.23 35.29
C LYS A 297 28.18 8.11 36.75
N ASN A 298 28.48 9.23 37.39
CA ASN A 298 28.90 9.33 38.79
C ASN A 298 27.73 9.61 39.76
N SER A 299 26.47 9.46 39.31
CA SER A 299 25.29 9.67 40.13
C SER A 299 25.06 8.51 41.09
N ALA A 300 24.91 8.84 42.37
CA ALA A 300 24.36 7.93 43.40
C ALA A 300 22.91 8.27 43.75
N ARG A 301 22.34 9.34 43.20
CA ARG A 301 21.01 9.86 43.53
C ARG A 301 20.06 9.65 42.35
N LYS A 302 18.97 8.91 42.61
CA LYS A 302 17.87 8.78 41.65
C LYS A 302 17.23 10.14 41.38
N VAL A 303 16.52 10.22 40.26
CA VAL A 303 15.81 11.42 39.85
C VAL A 303 14.81 11.84 40.94
N SER A 304 14.73 13.15 41.20
CA SER A 304 13.91 13.73 42.26
C SER A 304 13.37 15.11 41.84
N GLY A 305 12.36 15.61 42.57
CA GLY A 305 11.69 16.87 42.27
C GLY A 305 10.60 16.76 41.18
N PRO A 306 9.97 17.90 40.81
CA PRO A 306 8.90 17.89 39.84
C PRO A 306 9.43 17.64 38.42
N ILE A 307 8.63 16.95 37.60
CA ILE A 307 8.83 16.89 36.15
C ILE A 307 8.78 18.34 35.61
N PRO A 308 9.74 18.78 34.79
CA PRO A 308 9.75 20.15 34.27
C PRO A 308 8.42 20.44 33.56
N ALA A 309 7.85 21.63 33.80
CA ALA A 309 6.62 22.05 33.15
C ALA A 309 6.84 22.30 31.66
N GLY A 310 5.82 22.04 30.83
CA GLY A 310 5.83 22.40 29.42
C GLY A 310 5.57 23.90 29.20
N PRO A 311 5.79 24.42 27.98
CA PRO A 311 5.49 25.81 27.66
C PRO A 311 3.98 26.09 27.70
N ASN A 312 3.61 27.37 27.79
CA ASN A 312 2.22 27.82 27.81
C ASN A 312 1.40 27.24 26.63
N PRO A 313 0.10 26.91 26.82
CA PRO A 313 -0.70 26.20 25.81
C PRO A 313 -0.86 26.92 24.46
N GLY A 314 -0.68 28.24 24.42
CA GLY A 314 -0.82 29.05 23.22
C GLY A 314 0.19 28.72 22.12
N ILE A 315 -0.15 29.08 20.87
CA ILE A 315 0.69 28.81 19.70
C ILE A 315 1.85 29.80 19.55
N ASP A 316 1.78 30.99 20.17
CA ASP A 316 2.74 32.08 19.96
C ASP A 316 4.17 31.68 20.30
N TRP A 317 4.35 30.93 21.40
CA TRP A 317 5.66 30.42 21.79
C TRP A 317 6.24 29.47 20.73
N SER A 318 5.43 28.51 20.26
CA SER A 318 5.85 27.53 19.24
C SER A 318 6.09 28.19 17.87
N LEU A 319 5.25 29.16 17.50
CA LEU A 319 5.40 29.96 16.28
C LEU A 319 6.72 30.74 16.30
N ASN A 320 7.03 31.39 17.43
CA ASN A 320 8.28 32.11 17.60
C ASN A 320 9.49 31.17 17.62
N GLN A 321 9.38 29.99 18.25
CA GLN A 321 10.40 28.95 18.15
C GLN A 321 10.65 28.60 16.69
N ALA A 322 9.62 28.27 15.91
CA ALA A 322 9.75 27.89 14.51
C ALA A 322 10.40 28.99 13.66
N ARG A 323 10.03 30.26 13.87
CA ARG A 323 10.63 31.43 13.20
C ARG A 323 12.09 31.67 13.59
N SER A 324 12.48 31.33 14.81
CA SER A 324 13.85 31.52 15.31
C SER A 324 14.87 30.52 14.72
N ILE A 325 14.40 29.40 14.15
CA ILE A 325 15.27 28.38 13.57
C ILE A 325 15.70 28.82 12.17
N ARG A 326 16.98 29.15 12.03
CA ARG A 326 17.59 29.63 10.79
C ARG A 326 18.70 28.70 10.32
N ASN A 327 18.91 28.63 9.01
CA ASN A 327 20.00 27.84 8.42
C ASN A 327 21.36 28.47 8.75
N ASN A 328 22.35 27.68 9.17
CA ASN A 328 23.73 28.16 9.20
C ASN A 328 24.34 28.07 7.79
N GLY A 329 24.19 29.14 7.02
CA GLY A 329 24.69 29.20 5.64
C GLY A 329 26.21 29.02 5.50
N THR A 330 26.99 29.22 6.56
CA THR A 330 28.46 29.05 6.58
C THR A 330 28.90 27.64 6.95
N ALA A 331 28.02 26.83 7.53
CA ALA A 331 28.34 25.46 7.90
C ALA A 331 28.73 24.66 6.66
N SER A 332 29.76 23.82 6.80
CA SER A 332 30.20 22.96 5.69
C SER A 332 29.04 22.11 5.21
N GLY A 333 28.88 22.10 3.90
CA GLY A 333 28.01 21.17 3.24
C GLY A 333 28.65 19.78 3.12
N PRO A 334 27.94 18.87 2.47
CA PRO A 334 28.39 17.51 2.14
C PRO A 334 29.48 17.50 1.05
N ARG A 335 29.65 18.62 0.35
CA ARG A 335 30.81 18.97 -0.49
C ARG A 335 31.52 20.15 0.18
N PRO A 336 32.76 20.52 -0.21
CA PRO A 336 33.48 21.66 0.38
C PRO A 336 32.68 22.98 0.40
N ASN A 337 31.64 23.09 -0.43
CA ASN A 337 30.74 24.23 -0.48
C ASN A 337 29.85 24.33 0.78
N PRO A 338 29.75 25.51 1.41
CA PRO A 338 28.82 25.75 2.52
C PRO A 338 27.34 25.46 2.19
N GLN A 339 26.52 25.12 3.18
CA GLN A 339 25.07 24.88 3.01
C GLN A 339 24.31 26.11 2.46
N GLY A 340 24.85 27.31 2.62
CA GLY A 340 24.29 28.57 2.10
C GLY A 340 24.71 28.94 0.67
N SER A 341 25.48 28.11 -0.03
CA SER A 341 26.07 28.46 -1.34
C SER A 341 25.08 28.62 -2.50
N TYR A 342 23.79 28.34 -2.28
CA TYR A 342 22.74 28.44 -3.29
C TYR A 342 21.88 29.69 -3.05
N PRO A 343 22.12 30.81 -3.76
CA PRO A 343 21.43 32.08 -3.55
C PRO A 343 20.02 32.04 -4.15
N TYR A 344 19.03 31.65 -3.35
CA TYR A 344 17.64 31.49 -3.79
C TYR A 344 16.86 32.81 -3.84
N TRP A 345 17.37 33.89 -3.23
CA TRP A 345 16.71 35.20 -3.18
C TRP A 345 16.57 35.90 -4.54
N ASN A 346 17.40 35.52 -5.53
CA ASN A 346 17.37 36.09 -6.88
C ASN A 346 16.69 35.19 -7.91
N ILE A 347 16.12 34.05 -7.50
CA ILE A 347 15.48 33.11 -8.43
C ILE A 347 13.99 33.48 -8.52
N PRO A 348 13.47 33.83 -9.72
CA PRO A 348 12.07 34.18 -9.87
C PRO A 348 11.17 32.97 -9.58
N ILE A 349 10.11 33.19 -8.81
CA ILE A 349 9.07 32.19 -8.55
C ILE A 349 8.28 31.98 -9.85
N SER A 350 8.34 30.76 -10.40
CA SER A 350 7.67 30.43 -11.66
C SER A 350 6.19 30.07 -11.48
N ARG A 351 5.80 29.59 -10.28
CA ARG A 351 4.43 29.15 -9.97
C ARG A 351 4.19 29.23 -8.46
N THR A 352 3.04 29.76 -8.06
CA THR A 352 2.55 29.71 -6.67
C THR A 352 1.40 28.73 -6.57
N ILE A 353 1.49 27.81 -5.61
CA ILE A 353 0.50 26.78 -5.32
C ILE A 353 0.01 26.99 -3.90
N THR A 354 -1.30 27.07 -3.70
CA THR A 354 -1.93 27.15 -2.38
C THR A 354 -2.60 25.81 -2.08
N LEU A 355 -2.22 25.18 -0.97
CA LEU A 355 -2.72 23.90 -0.49
C LEU A 355 -3.51 24.12 0.79
N GLU A 356 -4.83 23.95 0.72
CA GLU A 356 -5.74 24.14 1.84
C GLU A 356 -6.25 22.80 2.38
N SER A 357 -6.18 22.65 3.70
CA SER A 357 -6.70 21.47 4.42
C SER A 357 -8.21 21.55 4.55
N SER A 358 -8.92 20.45 4.30
CA SER A 358 -10.34 20.37 4.63
C SER A 358 -10.76 18.99 5.11
N ALA A 359 -11.88 18.95 5.84
CA ALA A 359 -12.51 17.75 6.38
C ALA A 359 -14.01 17.79 6.06
N ALA A 360 -14.56 16.67 5.57
CA ALA A 360 -16.00 16.56 5.29
C ALA A 360 -16.47 15.11 5.39
N GLN A 361 -17.79 14.92 5.38
CA GLN A 361 -18.42 13.62 5.19
C GLN A 361 -18.73 13.43 3.70
N VAL A 362 -18.24 12.35 3.10
CA VAL A 362 -18.50 12.00 1.69
C VAL A 362 -19.12 10.61 1.68
N GLY A 363 -20.40 10.52 1.28
CA GLY A 363 -21.16 9.26 1.33
C GLY A 363 -21.25 8.67 2.74
N GLY A 364 -21.46 9.53 3.75
CA GLY A 364 -21.55 9.11 5.17
C GLY A 364 -20.22 8.70 5.81
N LYS A 365 -19.09 8.81 5.11
CA LYS A 365 -17.75 8.49 5.61
C LYS A 365 -16.91 9.75 5.81
N GLN A 366 -16.21 9.84 6.93
CA GLN A 366 -15.25 10.91 7.18
C GLN A 366 -14.12 10.85 6.15
N ARG A 367 -13.85 11.99 5.52
CA ARG A 367 -12.75 12.18 4.58
C ARG A 367 -11.98 13.45 4.90
N TYR A 368 -10.73 13.45 4.48
CA TYR A 368 -9.87 14.63 4.54
C TYR A 368 -9.28 14.87 3.16
N ALA A 369 -9.04 16.13 2.85
CA ALA A 369 -8.67 16.57 1.52
C ALA A 369 -7.64 17.68 1.54
N ILE A 370 -7.01 17.86 0.38
CA ILE A 370 -6.22 19.04 0.04
C ILE A 370 -6.92 19.67 -1.18
N ASN A 371 -7.22 20.97 -1.11
CA ASN A 371 -7.94 21.72 -2.15
C ASN A 371 -9.29 21.09 -2.57
N SER A 372 -10.00 20.51 -1.58
CA SER A 372 -11.27 19.77 -1.75
C SER A 372 -11.15 18.43 -2.49
N ILE A 373 -9.95 17.91 -2.71
CA ILE A 373 -9.75 16.56 -3.27
C ILE A 373 -9.22 15.63 -2.18
N SER A 374 -10.01 14.61 -1.87
CA SER A 374 -9.64 13.54 -0.96
C SER A 374 -9.05 12.39 -1.77
N TYR A 375 -7.80 12.06 -1.50
CA TYR A 375 -7.06 11.08 -2.29
C TYR A 375 -7.60 9.67 -2.13
N LYS A 376 -7.84 9.03 -3.27
CA LYS A 376 -8.15 7.61 -3.38
C LYS A 376 -6.91 6.88 -3.92
N PRO A 377 -6.35 5.90 -3.18
CA PRO A 377 -5.29 5.04 -3.72
C PRO A 377 -5.76 4.31 -4.99
N ALA A 378 -4.86 4.17 -5.96
CA ALA A 378 -5.07 3.36 -7.15
C ALA A 378 -4.47 1.95 -6.97
N ASP A 379 -5.06 0.96 -7.65
CA ASP A 379 -4.58 -0.43 -7.58
C ASP A 379 -3.21 -0.61 -8.24
N THR A 380 -2.87 0.25 -9.20
CA THR A 380 -1.54 0.31 -9.82
C THR A 380 -0.78 1.52 -9.29
N PRO A 381 0.45 1.35 -8.78
CA PRO A 381 1.29 2.47 -8.37
C PRO A 381 1.44 3.50 -9.49
N LEU A 382 1.19 4.77 -9.17
CA LEU A 382 1.19 5.88 -10.13
C LEU A 382 2.53 5.99 -10.88
N LYS A 383 3.65 5.73 -10.20
CA LYS A 383 4.97 5.74 -10.84
C LYS A 383 5.11 4.65 -11.92
N LEU A 384 4.56 3.47 -11.67
CA LEU A 384 4.56 2.38 -12.64
C LEU A 384 3.59 2.68 -13.79
N ALA A 385 2.40 3.20 -13.48
CA ALA A 385 1.44 3.63 -14.49
C ALA A 385 1.99 4.74 -15.40
N ASP A 386 2.71 5.72 -14.85
CA ASP A 386 3.36 6.78 -15.63
C ASP A 386 4.49 6.24 -16.51
N TYR A 387 5.28 5.27 -16.01
CA TYR A 387 6.35 4.64 -16.78
C TYR A 387 5.80 3.82 -17.95
N TYR A 388 4.82 2.95 -17.69
CA TYR A 388 4.23 2.06 -18.69
C TYR A 388 3.12 2.71 -19.54
N LYS A 389 2.79 3.99 -19.28
CA LYS A 389 1.73 4.75 -19.95
C LYS A 389 0.37 4.05 -19.89
N ILE A 390 0.01 3.57 -18.69
CA ILE A 390 -1.26 2.87 -18.44
C ILE A 390 -2.39 3.92 -18.34
N PRO A 391 -3.37 3.93 -19.26
CA PRO A 391 -4.45 4.90 -19.24
C PRO A 391 -5.42 4.63 -18.08
N GLY A 392 -6.11 5.66 -17.60
CA GLY A 392 -7.21 5.54 -16.63
C GLY A 392 -6.81 5.43 -15.16
N VAL A 393 -5.51 5.29 -14.84
CA VAL A 393 -5.04 5.18 -13.43
C VAL A 393 -5.08 6.54 -12.71
N PHE A 394 -4.62 7.60 -13.37
CA PHE A 394 -4.64 8.97 -12.86
C PHE A 394 -4.64 9.97 -14.02
N ARG A 395 -4.92 11.24 -13.71
CA ARG A 395 -4.79 12.37 -14.64
C ARG A 395 -3.79 13.38 -14.09
N VAL A 396 -2.79 13.76 -14.88
CA VAL A 396 -1.87 14.85 -14.50
C VAL A 396 -2.66 16.16 -14.44
N GLY A 397 -2.51 16.92 -13.36
CA GLY A 397 -3.24 18.17 -13.14
C GLY A 397 -4.61 17.98 -12.48
N SER A 398 -4.95 16.76 -12.04
CA SER A 398 -6.16 16.55 -11.23
C SER A 398 -6.08 17.25 -9.87
N MET A 399 -4.87 17.48 -9.34
CA MET A 399 -4.68 18.37 -8.17
C MET A 399 -4.53 19.83 -8.64
N PRO A 400 -5.45 20.73 -8.27
CA PRO A 400 -5.43 22.13 -8.67
C PRO A 400 -4.42 22.94 -7.84
N ASP A 401 -3.91 24.02 -8.45
CA ASP A 401 -2.95 24.93 -7.80
C ASP A 401 -3.55 25.76 -6.67
N ASN A 402 -4.87 25.92 -6.67
CA ASN A 402 -5.56 26.74 -5.69
C ASN A 402 -6.78 25.98 -5.15
N PRO A 403 -7.23 26.31 -3.92
CA PRO A 403 -8.44 25.75 -3.34
C PRO A 403 -9.63 25.99 -4.28
N THR A 404 -10.35 24.92 -4.62
CA THR A 404 -11.44 25.00 -5.59
C THR A 404 -12.73 25.57 -5.00
N ARG A 405 -12.86 25.56 -3.66
CA ARG A 405 -14.09 25.85 -2.91
C ARG A 405 -15.30 25.01 -3.34
N LYS A 406 -15.06 23.93 -4.09
CA LYS A 406 -16.07 22.95 -4.47
C LYS A 406 -16.30 21.97 -3.31
N PRO A 407 -17.45 21.26 -3.31
CA PRO A 407 -17.64 20.12 -2.43
C PRO A 407 -16.50 19.11 -2.56
N MET A 408 -16.20 18.42 -1.47
CA MET A 408 -15.13 17.43 -1.45
C MET A 408 -15.42 16.30 -2.44
N THR A 409 -14.42 15.93 -3.24
CA THR A 409 -14.50 14.82 -4.21
C THR A 409 -13.37 13.82 -3.98
N LEU A 410 -13.59 12.57 -4.39
CA LEU A 410 -12.58 11.52 -4.36
C LEU A 410 -11.88 11.46 -5.73
N ASP A 411 -10.55 11.54 -5.76
CA ASP A 411 -9.77 11.34 -7.00
C ASP A 411 -8.38 10.78 -6.66
N THR A 412 -7.74 10.14 -7.64
CA THR A 412 -6.32 9.78 -7.61
C THR A 412 -5.50 11.02 -7.98
N ALA A 413 -5.43 11.97 -7.05
CA ALA A 413 -4.94 13.31 -7.32
C ALA A 413 -3.44 13.38 -7.65
N VAL A 414 -3.10 13.99 -8.79
CA VAL A 414 -1.72 14.22 -9.24
C VAL A 414 -1.52 15.68 -9.67
N LEU A 415 -0.59 16.35 -8.99
CA LEU A 415 -0.11 17.67 -9.36
C LEU A 415 0.99 17.52 -10.41
N GLY A 416 0.80 18.09 -11.60
CA GLY A 416 1.87 18.14 -12.61
C GLY A 416 2.81 19.30 -12.34
N ALA A 417 4.12 19.06 -12.41
CA ALA A 417 5.14 20.10 -12.25
C ALA A 417 6.36 19.85 -13.17
N ASP A 418 6.97 20.95 -13.62
CA ASP A 418 8.09 20.91 -14.55
C ASP A 418 9.42 20.74 -13.82
N TYR A 419 10.29 19.87 -14.36
CA TYR A 419 11.65 19.73 -13.89
C TYR A 419 12.40 21.06 -13.98
N ARG A 420 13.08 21.43 -12.88
CA ARG A 420 13.81 22.69 -12.63
C ARG A 420 12.94 23.92 -12.44
N ALA A 421 11.62 23.79 -12.30
CA ALA A 421 10.80 24.90 -11.85
C ALA A 421 11.18 25.31 -10.42
N PHE A 422 11.06 26.61 -10.12
CA PHE A 422 11.24 27.15 -8.78
C PHE A 422 9.89 27.67 -8.29
N ILE A 423 9.26 26.90 -7.41
CA ILE A 423 7.86 27.10 -7.03
C ILE A 423 7.72 27.57 -5.59
N GLU A 424 6.62 28.27 -5.34
CA GLU A 424 6.17 28.64 -4.00
C GLU A 424 4.97 27.76 -3.63
N ILE A 425 5.02 27.12 -2.48
CA ILE A 425 3.92 26.36 -1.91
C ILE A 425 3.45 27.07 -0.63
N ILE A 426 2.17 27.43 -0.60
CA ILE A 426 1.50 28.03 0.54
C ILE A 426 0.62 26.97 1.17
N PHE A 427 0.96 26.53 2.37
CA PHE A 427 0.08 25.69 3.16
C PHE A 427 -0.84 26.58 3.99
N GLN A 428 -2.15 26.49 3.73
CA GLN A 428 -3.19 27.26 4.42
C GLN A 428 -3.99 26.34 5.35
N ASN A 429 -4.14 26.74 6.60
CA ASN A 429 -4.92 26.01 7.59
C ASN A 429 -6.03 26.88 8.18
N HIS A 430 -7.27 26.56 7.83
CA HIS A 430 -8.46 27.20 8.41
C HIS A 430 -9.04 26.43 9.59
N GLU A 431 -8.45 25.30 9.97
CA GLU A 431 -8.93 24.46 11.07
C GLU A 431 -8.36 24.92 12.42
N ASP A 432 -8.95 24.42 13.50
CA ASP A 432 -8.56 24.70 14.89
C ASP A 432 -7.47 23.74 15.41
N ILE A 433 -7.00 22.83 14.56
CA ILE A 433 -5.93 21.88 14.87
C ILE A 433 -4.67 22.19 14.05
N ILE A 434 -3.52 21.77 14.56
CA ILE A 434 -2.26 21.85 13.82
C ILE A 434 -2.26 20.85 12.65
N GLN A 435 -1.74 21.26 11.50
CA GLN A 435 -1.44 20.37 10.38
C GLN A 435 0.08 20.15 10.33
N SER A 436 0.50 19.00 9.80
CA SER A 436 1.91 18.72 9.52
C SER A 436 2.02 18.15 8.12
N TYR A 437 2.77 18.80 7.23
CA TYR A 437 2.90 18.44 5.83
C TYR A 437 4.31 17.97 5.50
N HIS A 438 4.40 16.88 4.77
CA HIS A 438 5.64 16.26 4.33
C HIS A 438 5.68 16.10 2.81
N ILE A 439 6.85 16.32 2.20
CA ILE A 439 7.08 16.11 0.77
C ILE A 439 8.22 15.11 0.60
N ASN A 440 7.90 13.92 0.09
CA ASN A 440 8.92 12.92 -0.22
C ASN A 440 9.86 13.44 -1.32
N GLY A 441 11.13 13.05 -1.25
CA GLY A 441 12.11 13.39 -2.29
C GLY A 441 12.65 14.82 -2.28
N TYR A 442 12.12 15.71 -1.43
CA TYR A 442 12.42 17.13 -1.46
C TYR A 442 12.73 17.73 -0.09
N TYR A 443 13.67 18.67 -0.10
CA TYR A 443 13.75 19.72 0.90
C TYR A 443 13.14 20.99 0.34
N PHE A 444 12.51 21.77 1.22
CA PHE A 444 11.92 23.05 0.90
C PHE A 444 12.25 24.09 1.98
N ARG A 445 12.46 25.34 1.55
CA ARG A 445 12.85 26.43 2.44
C ARG A 445 11.63 27.08 3.04
N ILE A 446 11.52 27.11 4.36
CA ILE A 446 10.42 27.78 5.05
C ILE A 446 10.71 29.27 5.15
N VAL A 447 10.12 30.04 4.25
CA VAL A 447 10.40 31.48 4.11
C VAL A 447 9.49 32.34 4.96
N GLY A 448 8.29 31.87 5.30
CA GLY A 448 7.37 32.65 6.14
C GLY A 448 6.30 31.77 6.78
N MET A 449 5.78 32.22 7.91
CA MET A 449 4.63 31.62 8.59
C MET A 449 3.99 32.68 9.46
N ASP A 450 2.67 32.76 9.51
CA ASP A 450 1.95 33.70 10.35
C ASP A 450 0.50 33.29 10.60
N LYS A 451 -0.13 33.92 11.59
CA LYS A 451 -1.57 33.81 11.82
C LYS A 451 -2.36 34.42 10.65
N GLY A 452 -3.59 33.95 10.46
CA GLY A 452 -4.52 34.45 9.46
C GLY A 452 -4.41 33.77 8.09
N VAL A 453 -4.76 34.52 7.05
CA VAL A 453 -4.81 34.05 5.67
C VAL A 453 -3.63 34.61 4.90
N TRP A 454 -2.93 33.76 4.16
CA TRP A 454 -1.83 34.22 3.32
C TRP A 454 -2.33 35.17 2.22
N SER A 455 -1.53 36.19 1.91
CA SER A 455 -1.75 37.07 0.76
C SER A 455 -0.43 37.36 0.06
N LYS A 456 -0.47 37.92 -1.16
CA LYS A 456 0.76 38.35 -1.85
C LYS A 456 1.59 39.34 -1.03
N ASN A 457 0.96 40.16 -0.18
CA ASN A 457 1.65 41.09 0.72
C ASN A 457 2.45 40.38 1.81
N SER A 458 2.09 39.13 2.16
CA SER A 458 2.84 38.31 3.11
C SER A 458 4.27 38.01 2.64
N ARG A 459 4.61 38.19 1.36
CA ARG A 459 6.01 38.05 0.90
C ARG A 459 6.96 39.08 1.50
N LYS A 460 6.45 40.22 1.99
CA LYS A 460 7.26 41.25 2.66
C LYS A 460 7.91 40.76 3.95
N GLN A 461 7.34 39.72 4.58
CA GLN A 461 7.88 39.12 5.80
C GLN A 461 8.74 37.86 5.53
N TYR A 462 9.03 37.53 4.26
CA TYR A 462 9.80 36.34 3.95
C TYR A 462 11.26 36.47 4.37
N ASN A 463 11.78 35.45 5.05
CA ASN A 463 13.20 35.26 5.23
C ASN A 463 13.84 34.76 3.92
N MET A 464 14.34 35.69 3.12
CA MET A 464 15.02 35.39 1.85
C MET A 464 16.53 35.16 2.02
N VAL A 465 17.07 35.23 3.24
CA VAL A 465 18.52 35.16 3.47
C VAL A 465 18.93 33.75 3.89
N ASP A 466 18.34 33.23 4.97
CA ASP A 466 18.77 31.98 5.59
C ASP A 466 17.59 31.18 6.16
N ALA A 467 16.49 31.16 5.42
CA ALA A 467 15.38 30.26 5.69
C ALA A 467 15.87 28.82 5.84
N VAL A 468 15.43 28.17 6.91
CA VAL A 468 15.78 26.78 7.16
C VAL A 468 15.12 25.87 6.12
N SER A 469 15.90 24.93 5.58
CA SER A 469 15.39 23.89 4.69
C SER A 469 14.82 22.75 5.54
N ARG A 470 13.67 22.22 5.13
CA ARG A 470 12.88 21.22 5.86
C ARG A 470 12.33 20.19 4.89
N TYR A 471 11.98 19.00 5.37
CA TYR A 471 11.17 18.04 4.62
C TYR A 471 9.77 17.86 5.23
N THR A 472 9.57 18.30 6.48
CA THR A 472 8.26 18.37 7.14
C THR A 472 8.06 19.75 7.77
N THR A 473 6.90 20.37 7.53
CA THR A 473 6.51 21.63 8.17
C THR A 473 5.14 21.54 8.83
N GLN A 474 5.03 22.16 10.00
CA GLN A 474 3.74 22.41 10.63
C GLN A 474 3.02 23.61 10.00
N VAL A 475 1.70 23.63 10.14
CA VAL A 475 0.84 24.79 9.88
C VAL A 475 -0.09 24.94 11.07
N TYR A 476 0.09 26.02 11.84
CA TYR A 476 -0.67 26.27 13.06
C TYR A 476 -2.17 26.45 12.78
N PRO A 477 -3.04 26.27 13.79
CA PRO A 477 -4.45 26.63 13.68
C PRO A 477 -4.66 28.04 13.14
N LYS A 478 -5.63 28.23 12.24
CA LYS A 478 -5.99 29.54 11.63
C LYS A 478 -4.78 30.33 11.12
N SER A 479 -3.83 29.66 10.47
CA SER A 479 -2.53 30.22 10.08
C SER A 479 -2.09 29.70 8.71
N TRP A 480 -0.98 30.22 8.21
CA TRP A 480 -0.34 29.78 6.97
C TRP A 480 1.16 29.55 7.14
N THR A 481 1.75 28.77 6.24
CA THR A 481 3.20 28.58 6.12
C THR A 481 3.59 28.54 4.65
N ALA A 482 4.60 29.32 4.27
CA ALA A 482 5.08 29.46 2.90
C ALA A 482 6.44 28.79 2.74
N ALA A 483 6.57 28.00 1.67
CA ALA A 483 7.77 27.26 1.33
C ALA A 483 8.22 27.56 -0.11
N LEU A 484 9.53 27.68 -0.32
CA LEU A 484 10.13 27.73 -1.66
C LEU A 484 10.81 26.40 -1.98
N VAL A 485 10.54 25.86 -3.17
CA VAL A 485 11.00 24.54 -3.60
C VAL A 485 11.63 24.63 -4.98
N ALA A 486 12.84 24.08 -5.12
CA ALA A 486 13.46 23.85 -6.42
C ALA A 486 13.14 22.41 -6.86
N LEU A 487 12.45 22.23 -7.99
CA LEU A 487 12.03 20.93 -8.47
C LEU A 487 13.13 20.22 -9.27
N ASP A 488 14.20 19.82 -8.58
CA ASP A 488 15.40 19.23 -9.16
C ASP A 488 15.46 17.68 -9.12
N ASN A 489 14.36 17.03 -8.73
CA ASN A 489 14.28 15.58 -8.55
C ASN A 489 13.09 15.00 -9.35
N VAL A 490 13.35 14.54 -10.57
CA VAL A 490 12.32 13.93 -11.44
C VAL A 490 11.77 12.68 -10.78
N GLY A 491 10.44 12.51 -10.85
CA GLY A 491 9.76 11.36 -10.30
C GLY A 491 8.32 11.62 -9.87
N MET A 492 7.77 10.64 -9.17
CA MET A 492 6.43 10.68 -8.58
C MET A 492 6.58 10.74 -7.06
N TRP A 493 6.25 11.87 -6.45
CA TRP A 493 6.58 12.15 -5.06
C TRP A 493 5.32 12.41 -4.24
N ASN A 494 5.18 11.72 -3.11
CA ASN A 494 4.01 11.89 -2.25
C ASN A 494 4.10 13.22 -1.46
N VAL A 495 3.00 13.98 -1.48
CA VAL A 495 2.78 15.14 -0.61
C VAL A 495 1.64 14.76 0.33
N ARG A 496 1.89 14.73 1.63
CA ARG A 496 0.92 14.18 2.60
C ARG A 496 0.90 14.92 3.93
N SER A 497 -0.20 14.72 4.64
CA SER A 497 -0.25 14.96 6.07
C SER A 497 0.57 13.91 6.83
N GLU A 498 1.31 14.32 7.86
CA GLU A 498 1.93 13.40 8.83
C GLU A 498 0.97 13.03 9.97
N PHE A 499 -0.23 13.64 10.00
CA PHE A 499 -1.35 13.08 10.77
C PHE A 499 -1.87 11.84 10.04
N TRP A 500 -1.43 10.67 10.50
CA TRP A 500 -1.56 9.41 9.78
C TRP A 500 -3.01 8.99 9.51
N ALA A 501 -3.93 9.22 10.45
CA ALA A 501 -5.35 8.96 10.22
C ALA A 501 -5.95 9.82 9.10
N ARG A 502 -5.52 11.09 8.99
CA ARG A 502 -5.98 11.99 7.93
C ARG A 502 -5.35 11.63 6.60
N GLN A 503 -4.08 11.24 6.57
CA GLN A 503 -3.41 10.71 5.38
C GLN A 503 -4.14 9.46 4.85
N TYR A 504 -4.43 8.50 5.74
CA TYR A 504 -5.15 7.26 5.40
C TYR A 504 -6.53 7.55 4.79
N LEU A 505 -7.22 8.57 5.33
CA LEU A 505 -8.53 9.02 4.86
C LEU A 505 -8.48 10.08 3.74
N GLY A 506 -7.32 10.27 3.09
CA GLY A 506 -7.20 10.97 1.81
C GLY A 506 -6.49 12.33 1.84
N GLN A 507 -5.94 12.79 2.98
CA GLN A 507 -5.20 14.06 3.04
C GLN A 507 -3.76 13.92 2.50
N GLN A 508 -3.66 13.62 1.21
CA GLN A 508 -2.42 13.48 0.48
C GLN A 508 -2.67 13.64 -1.02
N PHE A 509 -1.62 13.70 -1.82
CA PHE A 509 -1.65 13.56 -3.27
C PHE A 509 -0.23 13.21 -3.76
N TYR A 510 -0.05 13.11 -5.07
CA TYR A 510 1.28 12.94 -5.65
C TYR A 510 1.66 14.10 -6.56
N MET A 511 2.90 14.56 -6.45
CA MET A 511 3.50 15.54 -7.36
C MET A 511 4.33 14.78 -8.39
N ARG A 512 3.96 14.92 -9.66
CA ARG A 512 4.70 14.39 -10.80
C ARG A 512 5.64 15.47 -11.33
N VAL A 513 6.92 15.35 -11.01
CA VAL A 513 7.99 16.22 -11.53
C VAL A 513 8.53 15.58 -12.79
N PHE A 514 8.38 16.24 -13.92
CA PHE A 514 8.58 15.62 -15.23
C PHE A 514 9.53 16.39 -16.14
N THR A 515 10.22 15.64 -16.99
CA THR A 515 11.07 16.12 -18.09
C THR A 515 10.80 15.26 -19.33
N ASN A 516 10.89 15.86 -20.52
CA ASN A 516 10.85 15.12 -21.78
C ASN A 516 12.14 14.32 -22.05
N SER A 517 13.18 14.52 -21.22
CA SER A 517 14.43 13.77 -21.34
C SER A 517 14.28 12.35 -20.78
N ASN A 518 14.50 11.33 -21.61
CA ASN A 518 14.59 9.93 -21.17
C ASN A 518 15.99 9.55 -20.67
N SER A 519 16.72 10.50 -20.06
CA SER A 519 18.11 10.31 -19.64
C SER A 519 18.22 9.81 -18.20
N THR A 520 19.12 8.84 -17.98
CA THR A 520 19.54 8.40 -16.63
C THR A 520 20.20 9.50 -15.80
N ARG A 521 20.56 10.62 -16.44
CA ARG A 521 20.99 11.85 -15.76
C ARG A 521 19.85 12.45 -14.94
N ASP A 522 18.62 12.39 -15.41
CA ASP A 522 17.48 13.10 -14.82
C ASP A 522 16.64 12.16 -13.94
N GLU A 523 16.42 10.91 -14.38
CA GLU A 523 15.74 9.86 -13.60
C GLU A 523 16.34 8.48 -13.89
N TYR A 524 16.48 7.62 -12.87
CA TYR A 524 16.94 6.24 -13.08
C TYR A 524 15.90 5.37 -13.77
N LEU A 525 16.40 4.34 -14.46
CA LEU A 525 15.55 3.30 -15.04
C LEU A 525 14.78 2.58 -13.93
N ILE A 526 13.62 2.02 -14.30
CA ILE A 526 12.86 1.14 -13.41
C ILE A 526 13.80 0.05 -12.85
N PRO A 527 13.84 -0.17 -11.52
CA PRO A 527 14.68 -1.19 -10.92
C PRO A 527 14.37 -2.57 -11.50
N PRO A 528 15.38 -3.42 -11.78
CA PRO A 528 15.15 -4.78 -12.26
C PRO A 528 14.28 -5.63 -11.32
N ASN A 529 14.41 -5.38 -10.01
CA ASN A 529 13.63 -6.02 -8.95
C ASN A 529 12.35 -5.26 -8.57
N ALA A 530 11.95 -4.23 -9.34
CA ALA A 530 10.72 -3.49 -9.07
C ALA A 530 9.55 -4.47 -8.97
N LEU A 531 8.83 -4.40 -7.85
CA LEU A 531 7.62 -5.21 -7.66
C LEU A 531 6.58 -4.76 -8.67
N LYS A 532 6.27 -5.67 -9.59
CA LYS A 532 5.23 -5.54 -10.61
C LYS A 532 4.10 -6.48 -10.24
N SER A 533 2.93 -6.28 -10.82
CA SER A 533 1.95 -7.37 -10.90
C SER A 533 2.63 -8.60 -11.51
N ASN A 534 2.45 -9.78 -10.89
CA ASN A 534 3.12 -11.02 -11.36
C ASN A 534 2.71 -11.41 -12.79
N VAL A 535 1.57 -10.90 -13.28
CA VAL A 535 1.11 -11.07 -14.66
C VAL A 535 0.67 -9.74 -15.27
N PRO A 536 0.83 -9.54 -16.60
CA PRO A 536 0.42 -8.31 -17.29
C PRO A 536 -1.09 -8.05 -17.27
N ALA A 537 -1.90 -9.12 -17.28
CA ALA A 537 -3.35 -9.08 -17.16
C ALA A 537 -3.90 -10.43 -16.72
N ILE A 538 -5.13 -10.40 -16.20
CA ILE A 538 -5.97 -11.57 -15.94
C ILE A 538 -7.17 -11.48 -16.87
N PHE A 539 -7.38 -12.49 -17.72
CA PHE A 539 -8.54 -12.64 -18.57
C PHE A 539 -9.51 -13.63 -17.92
N ILE A 540 -10.72 -13.19 -17.61
CA ILE A 540 -11.75 -14.06 -17.03
C ILE A 540 -12.69 -14.55 -18.13
N LEU A 541 -12.90 -15.86 -18.15
CA LEU A 541 -13.92 -16.55 -18.93
C LEU A 541 -14.71 -17.45 -17.97
N GLY A 542 -16.02 -17.36 -17.93
CA GLY A 542 -16.78 -18.17 -16.99
C GLY A 542 -18.27 -17.92 -16.96
N ASP A 543 -18.91 -18.47 -15.92
CA ASP A 543 -20.32 -18.32 -15.60
C ASP A 543 -20.58 -17.18 -14.58
N SER A 544 -21.80 -17.14 -14.02
CA SER A 544 -22.24 -16.10 -13.08
C SER A 544 -21.40 -16.02 -11.80
N THR A 545 -20.69 -17.09 -11.42
CA THR A 545 -19.79 -17.09 -10.25
C THR A 545 -18.52 -16.26 -10.45
N ALA A 546 -18.15 -15.98 -11.71
CA ALA A 546 -16.99 -15.18 -12.08
C ALA A 546 -17.37 -13.88 -12.83
N ASP A 547 -18.67 -13.55 -12.90
CA ASP A 547 -19.14 -12.33 -13.57
C ASP A 547 -18.90 -11.09 -12.70
N VAL A 548 -18.12 -10.14 -13.23
CA VAL A 548 -17.77 -8.87 -12.58
C VAL A 548 -18.69 -7.71 -13.00
N GLY A 549 -19.88 -8.03 -13.52
CA GLY A 549 -20.91 -7.08 -13.97
C GLY A 549 -21.03 -6.97 -15.49
N THR A 550 -20.45 -7.90 -16.23
CA THR A 550 -20.44 -7.91 -17.70
C THR A 550 -21.83 -8.19 -18.27
N ASN A 551 -22.65 -8.98 -17.60
CA ASN A 551 -24.03 -9.23 -18.01
C ASN A 551 -24.89 -7.96 -18.11
N ASN A 552 -24.53 -6.88 -17.41
CA ASN A 552 -25.25 -5.60 -17.49
C ASN A 552 -25.19 -4.95 -18.88
N PHE A 553 -24.17 -5.29 -19.67
CA PHE A 553 -23.96 -4.73 -21.00
C PHE A 553 -24.62 -5.57 -22.10
N LEU A 554 -25.33 -6.65 -21.75
CA LEU A 554 -26.05 -7.50 -22.70
C LEU A 554 -27.46 -6.95 -22.94
N PRO A 555 -27.79 -6.42 -24.14
CA PRO A 555 -29.02 -5.65 -24.38
C PRO A 555 -30.32 -6.36 -24.00
N HIS A 556 -30.34 -7.70 -24.07
CA HIS A 556 -31.54 -8.51 -23.85
C HIS A 556 -31.41 -9.51 -22.68
N SER A 557 -30.30 -9.50 -21.92
CA SER A 557 -30.14 -10.45 -20.82
C SER A 557 -31.15 -10.20 -19.70
N GLY A 558 -31.96 -11.22 -19.38
CA GLY A 558 -32.81 -11.28 -18.18
C GLY A 558 -32.07 -11.80 -16.94
N ASN A 559 -30.81 -12.20 -17.07
CA ASN A 559 -29.95 -12.69 -15.99
C ASN A 559 -28.99 -11.57 -15.58
N ARG A 560 -29.47 -10.63 -14.75
CA ARG A 560 -28.67 -9.51 -14.24
C ARG A 560 -28.73 -9.47 -12.72
N ALA A 561 -27.69 -8.93 -12.11
CA ALA A 561 -27.62 -8.66 -10.67
C ALA A 561 -27.33 -7.16 -10.41
N ASN A 562 -27.89 -6.28 -11.26
CA ASN A 562 -27.75 -4.82 -11.18
C ASN A 562 -28.87 -4.15 -10.40
N PHE A 563 -29.46 -4.88 -9.45
CA PHE A 563 -30.51 -4.41 -8.56
C PHE A 563 -30.24 -4.86 -7.12
N PRO A 564 -30.72 -4.11 -6.11
CA PRO A 564 -30.65 -4.54 -4.71
C PRO A 564 -31.35 -5.89 -4.49
N TYR A 565 -30.86 -6.76 -3.62
CA TYR A 565 -29.78 -6.53 -2.64
C TYR A 565 -28.37 -6.89 -3.13
N ASN A 566 -28.18 -7.25 -4.40
CA ASN A 566 -26.85 -7.57 -4.91
C ASN A 566 -25.90 -6.37 -4.75
N GLY A 567 -24.66 -6.61 -4.32
CA GLY A 567 -23.70 -5.55 -4.07
C GLY A 567 -24.02 -4.66 -2.85
N ILE A 568 -24.87 -5.11 -1.92
CA ILE A 568 -25.17 -4.37 -0.68
C ILE A 568 -23.93 -4.03 0.15
N ASP A 569 -22.89 -4.86 0.10
CA ASP A 569 -21.62 -4.66 0.80
C ASP A 569 -20.63 -3.76 0.05
N PHE A 570 -20.94 -3.34 -1.18
CA PHE A 570 -20.13 -2.33 -1.85
C PHE A 570 -20.17 -0.99 -1.12
N PRO A 571 -19.12 -0.16 -1.30
CA PRO A 571 -19.21 1.25 -0.94
C PRO A 571 -20.46 1.87 -1.59
N GLN A 572 -21.36 2.40 -0.76
CA GLN A 572 -22.68 2.97 -1.16
C GLN A 572 -23.74 1.93 -1.59
N SER A 573 -23.50 0.63 -1.41
CA SER A 573 -24.46 -0.44 -1.68
C SER A 573 -25.01 -0.44 -3.10
N ILE A 574 -24.16 -0.08 -4.07
CA ILE A 574 -24.55 0.04 -5.49
C ILE A 574 -24.43 -1.34 -6.16
N PRO A 575 -25.52 -1.89 -6.72
CA PRO A 575 -25.48 -3.16 -7.42
C PRO A 575 -24.71 -3.03 -8.74
N THR A 576 -23.58 -3.73 -8.83
CA THR A 576 -22.69 -3.65 -10.02
C THR A 576 -22.94 -4.77 -11.05
N GLY A 577 -23.88 -5.68 -10.82
CA GLY A 577 -24.09 -6.86 -11.68
C GLY A 577 -23.39 -8.14 -11.24
N ARG A 578 -22.82 -8.19 -10.03
CA ARG A 578 -22.26 -9.41 -9.43
C ARG A 578 -23.36 -10.15 -8.69
N PHE A 579 -23.46 -11.46 -8.87
CA PHE A 579 -24.40 -12.32 -8.15
C PHE A 579 -23.86 -12.63 -6.74
N SER A 580 -23.66 -11.59 -5.93
CA SER A 580 -23.09 -11.65 -4.57
C SER A 580 -23.55 -10.43 -3.78
N ASN A 581 -23.44 -10.47 -2.45
CA ASN A 581 -23.57 -9.29 -1.60
C ASN A 581 -22.47 -8.26 -1.86
N GLY A 582 -21.33 -8.65 -2.43
CA GLY A 582 -20.19 -7.77 -2.72
C GLY A 582 -19.32 -8.31 -3.86
N LEU A 583 -18.01 -8.35 -3.62
CA LEU A 583 -17.01 -8.91 -4.52
C LEU A 583 -17.20 -10.45 -4.67
N ASN A 584 -16.82 -11.00 -5.81
CA ASN A 584 -16.72 -12.44 -6.04
C ASN A 584 -15.24 -12.88 -6.18
N SER A 585 -15.01 -14.19 -6.36
CA SER A 585 -13.64 -14.74 -6.40
C SER A 585 -12.78 -14.14 -7.51
N ALA A 586 -13.38 -13.74 -8.63
CA ALA A 586 -12.68 -13.10 -9.74
C ALA A 586 -12.15 -11.72 -9.37
N ASP A 587 -12.90 -10.96 -8.57
CA ASP A 587 -12.48 -9.64 -8.08
C ASP A 587 -11.27 -9.75 -7.13
N PHE A 588 -11.34 -10.67 -6.17
CA PHE A 588 -10.25 -10.88 -5.19
C PHE A 588 -8.96 -11.39 -5.83
N LEU A 589 -9.05 -12.07 -6.96
CA LEU A 589 -7.87 -12.46 -7.77
C LEU A 589 -7.27 -11.29 -8.57
N GLY A 590 -7.86 -10.09 -8.51
CA GLY A 590 -7.31 -8.87 -9.09
C GLY A 590 -7.78 -8.57 -10.52
N ALA A 591 -8.97 -9.04 -10.89
CA ALA A 591 -9.48 -8.81 -12.23
C ALA A 591 -10.26 -7.48 -12.36
N ASN A 592 -9.92 -6.71 -13.41
CA ASN A 592 -10.59 -5.44 -13.71
C ASN A 592 -11.65 -5.56 -14.83
N PHE A 593 -11.65 -6.65 -15.61
CA PHE A 593 -12.59 -6.91 -16.71
C PHE A 593 -12.81 -8.41 -16.89
N ALA A 594 -14.06 -8.86 -16.96
CA ALA A 594 -14.42 -10.23 -17.31
C ALA A 594 -15.24 -10.29 -18.61
N SER A 595 -15.13 -11.38 -19.34
CA SER A 595 -16.15 -11.80 -20.33
C SER A 595 -17.11 -12.77 -19.63
N GLY A 596 -17.62 -12.43 -18.45
CA GLY A 596 -18.53 -13.29 -17.69
C GLY A 596 -19.95 -13.18 -18.24
N GLY A 597 -20.34 -14.04 -19.19
CA GLY A 597 -21.75 -14.35 -19.37
C GLY A 597 -22.19 -15.36 -18.31
N SER A 598 -23.48 -15.66 -18.15
CA SER A 598 -23.96 -16.80 -17.35
C SER A 598 -23.63 -18.18 -18.01
N GLY A 599 -22.42 -18.32 -18.56
CA GLY A 599 -22.03 -19.21 -19.65
C GLY A 599 -22.24 -20.71 -19.42
N ILE A 600 -22.66 -21.36 -20.49
CA ILE A 600 -22.59 -22.81 -20.75
C ILE A 600 -21.40 -23.08 -21.67
N LEU A 601 -20.85 -24.30 -21.62
CA LEU A 601 -19.63 -24.63 -22.33
C LEU A 601 -19.83 -24.66 -23.86
N ASP A 602 -20.96 -25.21 -24.31
CA ASP A 602 -21.53 -25.18 -25.69
C ASP A 602 -23.06 -25.48 -25.59
N ILE A 603 -23.73 -26.00 -26.65
CA ILE A 603 -25.11 -26.56 -26.59
C ILE A 603 -25.18 -27.99 -26.01
N THR A 604 -24.11 -28.47 -25.38
CA THR A 604 -24.01 -29.80 -24.76
C THR A 604 -25.06 -29.95 -23.64
N GLY A 605 -25.87 -31.01 -23.69
CA GLY A 605 -26.99 -31.23 -22.75
C GLY A 605 -28.36 -30.74 -23.25
N GLN A 606 -28.48 -30.25 -24.49
CA GLN A 606 -29.76 -29.86 -25.10
C GLN A 606 -30.49 -31.06 -25.72
N SER A 607 -31.34 -31.73 -24.94
CA SER A 607 -32.49 -32.47 -25.47
C SER A 607 -33.78 -31.69 -25.20
N ASN A 608 -34.52 -31.36 -26.26
CA ASN A 608 -35.84 -30.73 -26.21
C ASN A 608 -36.82 -31.56 -25.37
N VAL A 609 -37.04 -31.24 -24.09
CA VAL A 609 -38.23 -31.73 -23.36
C VAL A 609 -38.74 -30.68 -22.37
N SER A 610 -40.06 -30.50 -22.41
CA SER A 610 -40.89 -29.75 -21.48
C SER A 610 -41.66 -30.72 -20.57
N ILE A 611 -41.68 -30.56 -19.24
CA ILE A 611 -42.79 -31.04 -18.40
C ILE A 611 -43.02 -30.08 -17.19
N THR A 612 -44.28 -29.64 -17.03
CA THR A 612 -44.89 -28.94 -15.87
C THR A 612 -45.67 -29.97 -15.01
N LYS A 613 -45.97 -29.82 -13.71
CA LYS A 613 -46.52 -28.64 -13.00
C LYS A 613 -46.23 -28.56 -11.47
N PRO A 614 -46.53 -27.38 -10.85
CA PRO A 614 -46.08 -26.89 -9.53
C PRO A 614 -47.23 -26.53 -8.55
N GLY A 615 -46.89 -25.94 -7.39
CA GLY A 615 -47.73 -24.97 -6.65
C GLY A 615 -47.03 -24.41 -5.39
N LYS A 616 -46.94 -23.10 -5.11
CA LYS A 616 -47.46 -21.87 -5.75
C LYS A 616 -46.41 -20.74 -5.64
N GLY A 617 -45.96 -20.18 -6.77
CA GLY A 617 -45.46 -18.80 -6.76
C GLY A 617 -44.50 -18.39 -7.86
N GLN A 618 -43.44 -19.16 -8.14
CA GLN A 618 -42.49 -18.93 -9.25
C GLN A 618 -41.52 -20.12 -9.35
N SER A 619 -41.23 -20.58 -10.56
CA SER A 619 -40.41 -21.78 -10.80
C SER A 619 -38.98 -21.41 -11.21
N PRO A 620 -37.92 -22.01 -10.64
CA PRO A 620 -36.56 -21.90 -11.15
C PRO A 620 -36.36 -22.49 -12.56
N SER A 621 -37.35 -23.23 -13.06
CA SER A 621 -37.32 -23.85 -14.40
C SER A 621 -37.62 -22.90 -15.56
N ASP A 622 -38.12 -21.69 -15.32
CA ASP A 622 -38.47 -20.74 -16.40
C ASP A 622 -37.24 -20.01 -17.00
N TYR A 623 -36.05 -20.17 -16.41
CA TYR A 623 -34.81 -19.57 -16.93
C TYR A 623 -34.06 -20.44 -17.96
N LEU A 624 -34.33 -21.74 -17.99
CA LEU A 624 -33.62 -22.68 -18.87
C LEU A 624 -34.41 -23.10 -20.11
N ASN A 625 -35.66 -22.65 -20.27
CA ASN A 625 -36.50 -23.16 -21.35
C ASN A 625 -37.33 -22.04 -21.98
N LYS A 626 -36.74 -21.38 -23.00
CA LYS A 626 -37.37 -20.82 -24.23
C LYS A 626 -36.70 -19.57 -24.82
N ASN A 627 -35.67 -18.97 -24.20
CA ASN A 627 -34.97 -17.81 -24.78
C ASN A 627 -33.46 -17.79 -24.46
N HIS A 628 -32.70 -18.79 -24.91
CA HIS A 628 -31.22 -18.83 -24.79
C HIS A 628 -30.48 -17.73 -25.61
N LYS A 629 -31.18 -16.69 -26.08
CA LYS A 629 -30.58 -15.51 -26.73
C LYS A 629 -29.91 -14.53 -25.75
N ASN A 630 -29.88 -14.87 -24.45
CA ASN A 630 -29.62 -13.92 -23.36
C ASN A 630 -28.35 -14.21 -22.53
N VAL A 631 -27.58 -15.26 -22.88
CA VAL A 631 -26.37 -15.71 -22.18
C VAL A 631 -25.22 -15.87 -23.18
N ILE A 632 -23.96 -15.64 -22.77
CA ILE A 632 -22.77 -15.80 -23.64
C ILE A 632 -22.08 -17.15 -23.36
N PRO A 633 -22.14 -18.14 -24.29
CA PRO A 633 -21.40 -19.41 -24.16
C PRO A 633 -19.88 -19.20 -24.20
N LEU A 634 -19.10 -20.15 -23.67
CA LEU A 634 -17.63 -20.05 -23.61
C LEU A 634 -16.99 -19.83 -24.97
N GLY A 635 -17.45 -20.53 -26.01
CA GLY A 635 -16.95 -20.33 -27.38
C GLY A 635 -17.10 -18.88 -27.86
N GLU A 636 -18.16 -18.19 -27.45
CA GLU A 636 -18.37 -16.77 -27.76
C GLU A 636 -17.46 -15.87 -26.93
N GLN A 637 -17.25 -16.17 -25.64
CA GLN A 637 -16.28 -15.46 -24.80
C GLN A 637 -14.86 -15.53 -25.38
N ILE A 638 -14.48 -16.69 -25.92
CA ILE A 638 -13.19 -16.89 -26.62
C ILE A 638 -13.15 -16.06 -27.93
N ARG A 639 -14.26 -15.95 -28.65
CA ARG A 639 -14.36 -15.08 -29.84
C ARG A 639 -14.20 -13.60 -29.48
N GLN A 640 -14.76 -13.18 -28.34
CA GLN A 640 -14.54 -11.83 -27.79
C GLN A 640 -13.06 -11.62 -27.45
N PHE A 641 -12.41 -12.60 -26.81
CA PHE A 641 -10.97 -12.55 -26.53
C PHE A 641 -10.12 -12.44 -27.80
N SER A 642 -10.49 -13.14 -28.88
CA SER A 642 -9.83 -12.98 -30.20
C SER A 642 -9.87 -11.53 -30.72
N SER A 643 -10.98 -10.82 -30.44
CA SER A 643 -11.10 -9.39 -30.77
C SER A 643 -10.22 -8.51 -29.88
N VAL A 644 -10.10 -8.82 -28.59
CA VAL A 644 -9.15 -8.17 -27.68
C VAL A 644 -7.71 -8.36 -28.16
N ARG A 645 -7.32 -9.58 -28.55
CA ARG A 645 -6.01 -9.87 -29.15
C ARG A 645 -5.72 -8.99 -30.37
N ARG A 646 -6.67 -8.86 -31.30
CA ARG A 646 -6.50 -7.99 -32.48
C ARG A 646 -6.26 -6.53 -32.10
N LYS A 647 -7.01 -6.01 -31.12
CA LYS A 647 -6.81 -4.65 -30.58
C LYS A 647 -5.44 -4.50 -29.92
N LEU A 648 -5.00 -5.47 -29.13
CA LEU A 648 -3.67 -5.47 -28.50
C LEU A 648 -2.56 -5.44 -29.56
N ILE A 649 -2.69 -6.22 -30.64
CA ILE A 649 -1.74 -6.21 -31.77
C ILE A 649 -1.70 -4.83 -32.44
N ALA A 650 -2.85 -4.19 -32.64
CA ALA A 650 -2.91 -2.86 -33.24
C ALA A 650 -2.26 -1.78 -32.36
N ILE A 651 -2.42 -1.87 -31.03
CA ILE A 651 -1.91 -0.88 -30.09
C ILE A 651 -0.41 -1.07 -29.80
N LYS A 652 0.06 -2.31 -29.65
CA LYS A 652 1.41 -2.62 -29.13
C LYS A 652 2.36 -3.18 -30.19
N GLY A 653 1.86 -3.54 -31.36
CA GLY A 653 2.59 -4.33 -32.35
C GLY A 653 2.59 -5.83 -32.00
N ARG A 654 2.68 -6.68 -33.02
CA ARG A 654 2.48 -8.14 -32.92
C ARG A 654 3.39 -8.81 -31.87
N LYS A 655 4.69 -8.52 -31.88
CA LYS A 655 5.67 -9.16 -30.99
C LYS A 655 5.36 -8.87 -29.51
N ALA A 656 5.14 -7.59 -29.18
CA ALA A 656 4.84 -7.18 -27.81
C ALA A 656 3.46 -7.67 -27.36
N ALA A 657 2.46 -7.66 -28.24
CA ALA A 657 1.13 -8.17 -27.94
C ALA A 657 1.12 -9.68 -27.67
N MET A 658 1.81 -10.49 -28.47
CA MET A 658 1.90 -11.93 -28.23
C MET A 658 2.65 -12.26 -26.93
N LYS A 659 3.71 -11.51 -26.60
CA LYS A 659 4.39 -11.63 -25.32
C LYS A 659 3.45 -11.32 -24.14
N TYR A 660 2.73 -10.20 -24.21
CA TYR A 660 1.75 -9.79 -23.21
C TYR A 660 0.70 -10.89 -22.97
N ILE A 661 0.11 -11.41 -24.05
CA ILE A 661 -0.89 -12.47 -24.02
C ILE A 661 -0.32 -13.75 -23.39
N SER A 662 0.90 -14.15 -23.75
CA SER A 662 1.51 -15.36 -23.20
C SER A 662 1.90 -15.26 -21.73
N GLU A 663 2.21 -14.05 -21.25
CA GLU A 663 2.57 -13.80 -19.85
C GLU A 663 1.34 -13.54 -18.96
N SER A 664 0.16 -13.29 -19.56
CA SER A 664 -1.12 -13.10 -18.86
C SER A 664 -1.71 -14.42 -18.34
N LEU A 665 -2.54 -14.29 -17.29
CA LEU A 665 -3.28 -15.40 -16.69
C LEU A 665 -4.71 -15.46 -17.25
N TYR A 666 -5.21 -16.68 -17.43
CA TYR A 666 -6.56 -16.96 -17.91
C TYR A 666 -7.31 -17.67 -16.79
N PHE A 667 -8.25 -16.97 -16.15
CA PHE A 667 -9.08 -17.52 -15.09
C PHE A 667 -10.37 -18.11 -15.68
N LEU A 668 -10.60 -19.41 -15.47
CA LEU A 668 -11.79 -20.11 -15.96
C LEU A 668 -12.62 -20.65 -14.79
N SER A 669 -13.92 -20.34 -14.81
CA SER A 669 -14.95 -20.89 -13.90
C SER A 669 -16.18 -21.28 -14.71
N ILE A 670 -16.33 -22.56 -15.09
CA ILE A 670 -17.43 -23.03 -15.93
C ILE A 670 -17.70 -24.53 -15.76
N GLY A 671 -18.95 -24.95 -15.99
CA GLY A 671 -19.38 -26.35 -16.03
C GLY A 671 -20.58 -26.65 -15.12
N SER A 672 -20.83 -25.79 -14.13
CA SER A 672 -21.93 -25.93 -13.17
C SER A 672 -23.31 -25.96 -13.87
N ASN A 673 -23.54 -25.01 -14.78
CA ASN A 673 -24.78 -24.89 -15.55
C ASN A 673 -24.99 -26.08 -16.50
N ASP A 674 -23.93 -26.63 -17.09
CA ASP A 674 -24.01 -27.81 -17.96
C ASP A 674 -24.48 -29.04 -17.16
N ILE A 675 -23.93 -29.25 -15.96
CA ILE A 675 -24.33 -30.35 -15.06
C ILE A 675 -25.77 -30.16 -14.57
N PHE A 676 -26.15 -28.95 -14.15
CA PHE A 676 -27.55 -28.65 -13.79
C PHE A 676 -28.50 -28.95 -14.96
N GLY A 677 -28.16 -28.51 -16.17
CA GLY A 677 -28.96 -28.72 -17.37
C GLY A 677 -29.17 -30.20 -17.67
N TYR A 678 -28.10 -31.00 -17.65
CA TYR A 678 -28.16 -32.45 -17.84
C TYR A 678 -29.07 -33.12 -16.81
N PHE A 679 -28.83 -32.86 -15.53
CA PHE A 679 -29.56 -33.51 -14.43
C PHE A 679 -31.06 -33.17 -14.47
N HIS A 680 -31.42 -31.89 -14.59
CA HIS A 680 -32.82 -31.47 -14.59
C HIS A 680 -33.56 -31.80 -15.90
N SER A 681 -32.86 -32.02 -17.01
CA SER A 681 -33.48 -32.47 -18.25
C SER A 681 -33.95 -33.93 -18.21
N GLN A 682 -33.56 -34.70 -17.20
CA GLN A 682 -33.77 -36.15 -17.13
C GLN A 682 -33.30 -36.85 -18.41
N SER A 683 -32.13 -36.44 -18.92
CA SER A 683 -31.58 -36.94 -20.16
C SER A 683 -31.43 -38.47 -20.13
N SER A 684 -31.74 -39.13 -21.25
CA SER A 684 -31.49 -40.56 -21.43
C SER A 684 -30.01 -40.88 -21.72
N ILE A 685 -29.18 -39.85 -21.94
CA ILE A 685 -27.74 -40.03 -22.17
C ILE A 685 -27.09 -40.51 -20.86
N PRO A 686 -26.30 -41.59 -20.87
CA PRO A 686 -25.58 -42.03 -19.67
C PRO A 686 -24.63 -40.95 -19.12
N LYS A 687 -24.53 -40.84 -17.80
CA LYS A 687 -23.65 -39.86 -17.11
C LYS A 687 -22.22 -39.84 -17.67
N SER A 688 -21.63 -41.02 -17.88
CA SER A 688 -20.27 -41.16 -18.38
C SER A 688 -20.09 -40.59 -19.79
N GLU A 689 -21.09 -40.78 -20.65
CA GLU A 689 -21.11 -40.23 -22.02
C GLU A 689 -21.29 -38.71 -21.99
N PHE A 690 -22.20 -38.20 -21.15
CA PHE A 690 -22.38 -36.77 -20.94
C PHE A 690 -21.09 -36.09 -20.46
N LEU A 691 -20.48 -36.56 -19.37
CA LEU A 691 -19.24 -35.99 -18.82
C LEU A 691 -18.08 -36.07 -19.83
N SER A 692 -17.99 -37.17 -20.59
CA SER A 692 -17.01 -37.29 -21.67
C SER A 692 -17.22 -36.23 -22.76
N SER A 693 -18.47 -35.98 -23.16
CA SER A 693 -18.80 -34.93 -24.13
C SER A 693 -18.46 -33.52 -23.61
N LEU A 694 -18.72 -33.26 -22.32
CA LEU A 694 -18.42 -31.98 -21.67
C LEU A 694 -16.91 -31.72 -21.62
N ILE A 695 -16.13 -32.74 -21.23
CA ILE A 695 -14.66 -32.68 -21.19
C ILE A 695 -14.06 -32.53 -22.59
N PHE A 696 -14.62 -33.20 -23.60
CA PHE A 696 -14.21 -33.05 -24.98
C PHE A 696 -14.42 -31.62 -25.49
N ALA A 697 -15.57 -31.02 -25.20
CA ALA A 697 -15.82 -29.62 -25.54
C ALA A 697 -14.89 -28.67 -24.75
N TYR A 698 -14.62 -28.95 -23.48
CA TYR A 698 -13.66 -28.17 -22.67
C TYR A 698 -12.26 -28.19 -23.30
N GLN A 699 -11.80 -29.36 -23.75
CA GLN A 699 -10.53 -29.53 -24.46
C GLN A 699 -10.46 -28.67 -25.72
N LYS A 700 -11.52 -28.64 -26.52
CA LYS A 700 -11.60 -27.84 -27.75
C LYS A 700 -11.44 -26.34 -27.47
N HIS A 701 -12.09 -25.84 -26.42
CA HIS A 701 -12.00 -24.44 -26.01
C HIS A 701 -10.64 -24.06 -25.45
N LEU A 702 -10.01 -24.93 -24.63
CA LEU A 702 -8.63 -24.73 -24.18
C LEU A 702 -7.64 -24.71 -25.35
N LYS A 703 -7.77 -25.64 -26.31
CA LYS A 703 -6.97 -25.62 -27.55
C LYS A 703 -7.17 -24.33 -28.35
N SER A 704 -8.39 -23.79 -28.36
CA SER A 704 -8.68 -22.51 -29.02
C SER A 704 -7.98 -21.33 -28.34
N LEU A 705 -7.96 -21.28 -27.01
CA LEU A 705 -7.21 -20.26 -26.26
C LEU A 705 -5.69 -20.40 -26.45
N LEU A 706 -5.15 -21.62 -26.42
CA LEU A 706 -3.75 -21.91 -26.73
C LEU A 706 -3.37 -21.38 -28.13
N ASN A 707 -4.22 -21.62 -29.14
CA ASN A 707 -4.03 -21.11 -30.50
C ASN A 707 -4.07 -19.57 -30.60
N LEU A 708 -4.77 -18.92 -29.66
CA LEU A 708 -4.78 -17.46 -29.54
C LEU A 708 -3.56 -16.92 -28.77
N GLY A 709 -2.75 -17.80 -28.18
CA GLY A 709 -1.48 -17.48 -27.51
C GLY A 709 -1.53 -17.55 -25.98
N ALA A 710 -2.66 -17.95 -25.39
CA ALA A 710 -2.77 -18.15 -23.94
C ALA A 710 -1.81 -19.26 -23.49
N LYS A 711 -1.16 -19.10 -22.34
CA LYS A 711 -0.24 -20.11 -21.78
C LYS A 711 -0.47 -20.47 -20.32
N LYS A 712 -1.00 -19.54 -19.50
CA LYS A 712 -1.18 -19.73 -18.06
C LYS A 712 -2.66 -19.84 -17.69
N PHE A 713 -3.12 -21.01 -17.29
CA PHE A 713 -4.54 -21.29 -17.04
C PHE A 713 -4.81 -21.54 -15.56
N GLY A 714 -5.46 -20.60 -14.87
CA GLY A 714 -6.02 -20.81 -13.54
C GLY A 714 -7.46 -21.26 -13.69
N ILE A 715 -7.79 -22.49 -13.29
CA ILE A 715 -9.11 -23.07 -13.49
C ILE A 715 -9.67 -23.45 -12.13
N ILE A 716 -10.91 -23.08 -11.84
CA ILE A 716 -11.66 -23.58 -10.69
C ILE A 716 -12.71 -24.59 -11.17
N SER A 717 -12.73 -25.79 -10.59
CA SER A 717 -13.71 -26.83 -10.93
C SER A 717 -15.09 -26.52 -10.32
N VAL A 718 -16.05 -27.43 -10.52
CA VAL A 718 -17.42 -27.27 -10.00
C VAL A 718 -17.47 -27.57 -8.48
N PRO A 719 -18.13 -26.73 -7.66
CA PRO A 719 -18.35 -26.96 -6.22
C PRO A 719 -19.37 -28.09 -5.97
N PRO A 720 -19.69 -28.51 -4.73
CA PRO A 720 -20.75 -29.51 -4.48
C PRO A 720 -22.13 -28.89 -4.76
N ILE A 721 -22.50 -28.77 -6.02
CA ILE A 721 -23.71 -28.05 -6.46
C ILE A 721 -25.01 -28.71 -6.00
N GLY A 722 -24.98 -30.00 -5.65
CA GLY A 722 -26.10 -30.69 -4.99
C GLY A 722 -26.40 -30.14 -3.59
N CYS A 723 -25.46 -29.40 -2.99
CA CYS A 723 -25.62 -28.74 -1.70
C CYS A 723 -26.09 -27.28 -1.81
N CYS A 724 -26.28 -26.73 -3.02
CA CYS A 724 -26.84 -25.39 -3.18
C CYS A 724 -28.26 -25.32 -2.59
N PRO A 725 -28.68 -24.18 -2.02
CA PRO A 725 -30.02 -24.06 -1.43
C PRO A 725 -31.14 -24.46 -2.39
N SER A 726 -31.04 -24.10 -3.68
CA SER A 726 -31.98 -24.53 -4.73
C SER A 726 -32.14 -26.04 -4.85
N GLN A 727 -31.07 -26.81 -4.70
CA GLN A 727 -31.08 -28.26 -4.89
C GLN A 727 -31.56 -29.00 -3.64
N ARG A 728 -31.29 -28.45 -2.46
CA ARG A 728 -31.79 -28.98 -1.18
C ARG A 728 -33.32 -29.01 -1.12
N ALA A 729 -33.99 -28.12 -1.85
CA ALA A 729 -35.45 -28.08 -1.95
C ALA A 729 -36.05 -29.30 -2.65
N PHE A 730 -35.28 -30.01 -3.49
CA PHE A 730 -35.73 -31.22 -4.19
C PHE A 730 -35.39 -32.52 -3.43
N ASN A 731 -34.73 -32.43 -2.27
CA ASN A 731 -34.35 -33.61 -1.52
C ASN A 731 -35.56 -34.16 -0.72
N GLU A 732 -35.95 -35.40 -1.00
CA GLU A 732 -37.11 -36.10 -0.40
C GLU A 732 -37.01 -36.26 1.13
N THR A 733 -35.80 -36.22 1.70
CA THR A 733 -35.56 -36.36 3.15
C THR A 733 -35.54 -35.02 3.92
N GLY A 734 -35.76 -33.90 3.23
CA GLY A 734 -35.89 -32.56 3.83
C GLY A 734 -34.54 -31.89 4.12
N GLY A 735 -33.99 -31.16 3.12
CA GLY A 735 -32.88 -30.21 3.31
C GLY A 735 -31.46 -30.79 3.18
N GLY A 736 -31.31 -32.08 2.87
CA GLY A 736 -30.03 -32.72 2.53
C GLY A 736 -29.49 -32.32 1.14
N CYS A 737 -28.22 -32.62 0.86
CA CYS A 737 -27.67 -32.40 -0.48
C CYS A 737 -28.18 -33.47 -1.47
N LEU A 738 -28.20 -33.17 -2.76
CA LEU A 738 -28.40 -34.16 -3.82
C LEU A 738 -27.06 -34.81 -4.18
N GLU A 739 -26.80 -35.99 -3.62
CA GLU A 739 -25.49 -36.65 -3.77
C GLU A 739 -25.17 -37.04 -5.21
N GLU A 740 -26.18 -37.28 -6.05
CA GLU A 740 -25.94 -37.52 -7.48
C GLU A 740 -25.26 -36.32 -8.14
N LEU A 741 -25.76 -35.09 -7.93
CA LEU A 741 -25.14 -33.86 -8.45
C LEU A 741 -23.73 -33.61 -7.88
N ASN A 742 -23.52 -33.95 -6.60
CA ASN A 742 -22.19 -33.88 -5.98
C ASN A 742 -21.21 -34.85 -6.66
N GLN A 743 -21.64 -36.09 -6.92
CA GLN A 743 -20.83 -37.07 -7.63
C GLN A 743 -20.53 -36.64 -9.09
N HIS A 744 -21.42 -35.89 -9.75
CA HIS A 744 -21.10 -35.31 -11.07
C HIS A 744 -20.00 -34.26 -10.97
N SER A 745 -19.98 -33.47 -9.89
CA SER A 745 -18.98 -32.42 -9.67
C SER A 745 -17.59 -33.01 -9.35
N GLU A 746 -17.53 -34.07 -8.55
CA GLU A 746 -16.31 -34.82 -8.26
C GLU A 746 -15.75 -35.49 -9.52
N ASP A 747 -16.58 -36.23 -10.25
CA ASP A 747 -16.15 -36.91 -11.48
C ASP A 747 -15.66 -35.90 -12.54
N PHE A 748 -16.35 -34.76 -12.66
CA PHE A 748 -15.91 -33.66 -13.53
C PHE A 748 -14.54 -33.12 -13.12
N HIS A 749 -14.28 -32.91 -11.83
CA HIS A 749 -12.97 -32.48 -11.35
C HIS A 749 -11.86 -33.48 -11.72
N VAL A 750 -12.09 -34.77 -11.51
CA VAL A 750 -11.14 -35.84 -11.83
C VAL A 750 -10.84 -35.87 -13.34
N MET A 751 -11.88 -35.86 -14.17
CA MET A 751 -11.72 -35.89 -15.63
C MET A 751 -11.05 -34.61 -16.17
N LEU A 752 -11.37 -33.45 -15.60
CA LEU A 752 -10.73 -32.18 -15.97
C LEU A 752 -9.25 -32.17 -15.58
N GLY A 753 -8.90 -32.71 -14.41
CA GLY A 753 -7.51 -32.88 -14.00
C GLY A 753 -6.71 -33.76 -14.97
N ALA A 754 -7.28 -34.88 -15.40
CA ALA A 754 -6.66 -35.76 -16.40
C ALA A 754 -6.49 -35.06 -17.76
N LEU A 755 -7.51 -34.31 -18.20
CA LEU A 755 -7.44 -33.52 -19.43
C LEU A 755 -6.31 -32.49 -19.38
N LEU A 756 -6.20 -31.72 -18.29
CA LEU A 756 -5.18 -30.68 -18.15
C LEU A 756 -3.77 -31.26 -18.10
N ASN A 757 -3.60 -32.39 -17.40
CA ASN A 757 -2.33 -33.11 -17.38
C ASN A 757 -1.92 -33.55 -18.80
N ASN A 758 -2.85 -34.13 -19.57
CA ASN A 758 -2.59 -34.55 -20.94
C ASN A 758 -2.26 -33.35 -21.86
N LEU A 759 -3.05 -32.28 -21.81
CA LEU A 759 -2.81 -31.06 -22.58
C LEU A 759 -1.46 -30.41 -22.24
N SER A 760 -1.07 -30.37 -20.97
CA SER A 760 0.23 -29.83 -20.56
C SER A 760 1.42 -30.68 -21.03
N SER A 761 1.19 -31.99 -21.22
CA SER A 761 2.16 -32.92 -21.76
C SER A 761 2.32 -32.77 -23.28
N GLU A 762 1.20 -32.58 -24.00
CA GLU A 762 1.17 -32.26 -25.44
C GLU A 762 1.78 -30.87 -25.72
N CYS A 763 1.41 -29.87 -24.92
CA CYS A 763 1.80 -28.46 -25.08
C CYS A 763 2.71 -28.03 -23.92
N LYS A 764 4.03 -28.23 -24.05
CA LYS A 764 5.04 -27.94 -23.00
C LYS A 764 4.99 -26.50 -22.44
N ASP A 765 4.52 -25.57 -23.27
CA ASP A 765 4.36 -24.14 -22.96
C ASP A 765 3.11 -23.84 -22.12
N MET A 766 2.15 -24.77 -22.03
CA MET A 766 0.96 -24.63 -21.21
C MET A 766 1.32 -24.90 -19.74
N LYS A 767 1.02 -23.92 -18.89
CA LYS A 767 1.04 -24.04 -17.43
C LYS A 767 -0.37 -23.91 -16.92
N TYR A 768 -0.73 -24.72 -15.93
CA TYR A 768 -2.06 -24.67 -15.35
C TYR A 768 -2.03 -24.85 -13.85
N SER A 769 -3.13 -24.43 -13.23
CA SER A 769 -3.49 -24.65 -11.84
C SER A 769 -4.96 -24.98 -11.80
N LEU A 770 -5.33 -26.12 -11.22
CA LEU A 770 -6.71 -26.57 -11.03
C LEU A 770 -7.07 -26.46 -9.56
N GLY A 771 -8.03 -25.60 -9.25
CA GLY A 771 -8.65 -25.47 -7.93
C GLY A 771 -9.80 -26.47 -7.77
N ASN A 772 -9.77 -27.24 -6.70
CA ASN A 772 -10.81 -28.17 -6.32
C ASN A 772 -11.91 -27.45 -5.52
N ALA A 773 -12.87 -26.84 -6.22
CA ALA A 773 -13.98 -26.14 -5.58
C ALA A 773 -14.87 -27.08 -4.75
N PHE A 774 -14.91 -28.37 -5.11
CA PHE A 774 -15.64 -29.37 -4.35
C PHE A 774 -15.08 -29.48 -2.93
N GLU A 775 -13.78 -29.77 -2.81
CA GLU A 775 -13.08 -29.88 -1.53
C GLU A 775 -13.10 -28.57 -0.74
N MET A 776 -12.87 -27.43 -1.41
CA MET A 776 -12.92 -26.11 -0.74
C MET A 776 -14.25 -25.89 -0.03
N THR A 777 -15.36 -26.26 -0.69
CA THR A 777 -16.71 -25.97 -0.20
C THR A 777 -17.21 -27.04 0.76
N ILE A 778 -16.96 -28.32 0.50
CA ILE A 778 -17.45 -29.41 1.36
C ILE A 778 -16.81 -29.38 2.74
N ASN A 779 -15.55 -28.93 2.84
CA ASN A 779 -14.87 -28.75 4.13
C ASN A 779 -15.51 -27.64 4.96
N ILE A 780 -16.00 -26.57 4.33
CA ILE A 780 -16.79 -25.53 4.99
C ILE A 780 -18.13 -26.09 5.45
N ILE A 781 -18.84 -26.82 4.57
CA ILE A 781 -20.16 -27.39 4.90
C ILE A 781 -20.06 -28.39 6.07
N LYS A 782 -19.02 -29.23 6.09
CA LYS A 782 -18.81 -30.24 7.14
C LYS A 782 -18.29 -29.64 8.45
N ASN A 783 -17.47 -28.60 8.38
CA ASN A 783 -16.86 -27.97 9.55
C ASN A 783 -16.78 -26.44 9.38
N PRO A 784 -17.89 -25.71 9.61
CA PRO A 784 -17.99 -24.29 9.27
C PRO A 784 -17.32 -23.35 10.28
N THR A 785 -17.20 -23.77 11.56
CA THR A 785 -16.74 -22.93 12.67
C THR A 785 -15.33 -22.35 12.47
N PRO A 786 -14.31 -23.10 11.99
CA PRO A 786 -12.97 -22.55 11.72
C PRO A 786 -12.94 -21.46 10.65
N PHE A 787 -13.98 -21.38 9.83
CA PHE A 787 -14.11 -20.42 8.73
C PHE A 787 -15.10 -19.29 9.06
N ASN A 788 -15.58 -19.22 10.31
CA ASN A 788 -16.57 -18.24 10.80
C ASN A 788 -17.94 -18.29 10.09
N PHE A 789 -18.30 -19.42 9.46
CA PHE A 789 -19.66 -19.63 8.97
C PHE A 789 -20.54 -20.22 10.08
N THR A 790 -21.76 -19.70 10.20
CA THR A 790 -22.80 -20.23 11.09
C THR A 790 -23.95 -20.84 10.31
N GLU A 791 -24.17 -20.39 9.07
CA GLU A 791 -25.18 -20.92 8.15
C GLU A 791 -24.56 -21.33 6.81
N VAL A 792 -24.74 -22.61 6.45
CA VAL A 792 -24.12 -23.24 5.26
C VAL A 792 -25.12 -23.96 4.35
N LYS A 793 -26.40 -23.85 4.63
CA LYS A 793 -27.50 -24.52 3.91
C LYS A 793 -28.48 -23.51 3.31
N ALA A 794 -28.84 -22.47 4.05
CA ALA A 794 -29.80 -21.45 3.63
C ALA A 794 -29.11 -20.25 2.94
N PRO A 795 -29.78 -19.57 1.99
CA PRO A 795 -29.28 -18.35 1.39
C PRO A 795 -29.47 -17.16 2.35
N CYS A 796 -28.61 -16.16 2.25
CA CYS A 796 -28.79 -14.92 3.00
C CYS A 796 -29.84 -13.98 2.38
N CYS A 797 -29.94 -13.92 1.05
CA CYS A 797 -30.94 -13.15 0.31
C CYS A 797 -32.04 -14.08 -0.22
N GLY A 798 -33.24 -13.93 0.35
CA GLY A 798 -34.37 -14.83 0.15
C GLY A 798 -34.71 -15.60 1.43
N ASP A 799 -35.59 -16.58 1.29
CA ASP A 799 -36.05 -17.48 2.37
C ASP A 799 -35.77 -18.96 2.08
N GLY A 800 -34.93 -19.24 1.09
CA GLY A 800 -34.63 -20.61 0.63
C GLY A 800 -35.58 -21.14 -0.43
N GLU A 801 -36.73 -20.50 -0.64
CA GLU A 801 -37.70 -20.83 -1.70
C GLU A 801 -37.77 -19.75 -2.78
N SER A 802 -37.59 -18.48 -2.40
CA SER A 802 -37.65 -17.32 -3.29
C SER A 802 -36.28 -16.86 -3.80
N PHE A 803 -36.27 -16.30 -5.01
CA PHE A 803 -35.09 -15.67 -5.60
C PHE A 803 -34.68 -14.39 -4.86
N CYS A 804 -33.38 -14.03 -4.94
CA CYS A 804 -32.89 -12.75 -4.47
C CYS A 804 -33.37 -11.61 -5.39
N ILE A 805 -34.50 -11.01 -5.04
CA ILE A 805 -35.14 -9.88 -5.73
C ILE A 805 -35.21 -8.65 -4.81
N PRO A 806 -35.53 -7.44 -5.31
CA PRO A 806 -35.53 -6.20 -4.50
C PRO A 806 -36.40 -6.20 -3.24
N HIS A 807 -37.33 -7.15 -3.10
CA HIS A 807 -38.21 -7.30 -1.95
C HIS A 807 -37.96 -8.59 -1.15
N ALA A 808 -36.87 -9.31 -1.44
CA ALA A 808 -36.49 -10.51 -0.72
C ALA A 808 -36.14 -10.21 0.75
N LYS A 809 -36.34 -11.20 1.63
CA LYS A 809 -35.88 -11.13 3.01
C LYS A 809 -34.35 -11.21 3.04
N LEU A 810 -33.71 -10.43 3.89
CA LEU A 810 -32.26 -10.42 4.03
C LEU A 810 -31.84 -10.91 5.41
N CYS A 811 -30.80 -11.74 5.47
CA CYS A 811 -30.20 -12.19 6.72
C CYS A 811 -29.46 -11.04 7.44
N PRO A 812 -29.40 -11.07 8.79
CA PRO A 812 -28.75 -10.00 9.57
C PRO A 812 -27.21 -10.00 9.45
N ASN A 813 -26.57 -11.19 9.45
CA ASN A 813 -25.11 -11.35 9.47
C ASN A 813 -24.59 -12.07 8.21
N ARG A 814 -24.57 -11.36 7.08
CA ARG A 814 -24.23 -11.91 5.75
C ARG A 814 -22.87 -12.61 5.67
N HIS A 815 -21.89 -12.14 6.44
CA HIS A 815 -20.53 -12.69 6.46
C HIS A 815 -20.44 -14.05 7.16
N GLU A 816 -21.48 -14.46 7.88
CA GLU A 816 -21.56 -15.78 8.52
C GLU A 816 -22.29 -16.81 7.63
N TYR A 817 -22.74 -16.41 6.44
CA TYR A 817 -23.46 -17.26 5.49
C TYR A 817 -22.56 -17.71 4.35
N LEU A 818 -22.62 -19.00 4.00
CA LEU A 818 -21.91 -19.53 2.82
C LEU A 818 -22.56 -19.04 1.52
N PHE A 819 -23.89 -19.06 1.45
CA PHE A 819 -24.66 -18.76 0.25
C PHE A 819 -25.29 -17.37 0.32
N TRP A 820 -25.08 -16.58 -0.73
CA TRP A 820 -25.75 -15.30 -0.92
C TRP A 820 -27.19 -15.49 -1.38
N ASP A 821 -27.37 -16.25 -2.46
CA ASP A 821 -28.68 -16.60 -3.01
C ASP A 821 -28.79 -18.13 -3.18
N LEU A 822 -29.77 -18.60 -3.95
CA LEU A 822 -30.03 -20.03 -4.14
C LEU A 822 -28.90 -20.82 -4.83
N PHE A 823 -27.87 -20.14 -5.36
CA PHE A 823 -26.78 -20.73 -6.13
C PHE A 823 -25.41 -20.18 -5.78
N HIS A 824 -25.32 -18.87 -5.51
CA HIS A 824 -24.05 -18.13 -5.48
C HIS A 824 -23.51 -17.96 -4.06
N PRO A 825 -22.17 -17.93 -3.89
CA PRO A 825 -21.54 -17.70 -2.60
C PRO A 825 -21.65 -16.24 -2.15
N THR A 826 -21.48 -16.00 -0.86
CA THR A 826 -21.27 -14.64 -0.32
C THR A 826 -19.88 -14.10 -0.68
N GLU A 827 -19.69 -12.79 -0.50
CA GLU A 827 -18.38 -12.13 -0.61
C GLU A 827 -17.33 -12.83 0.28
N THR A 828 -17.69 -13.18 1.52
CA THR A 828 -16.80 -13.87 2.46
C THR A 828 -16.38 -15.25 1.96
N ALA A 829 -17.32 -16.04 1.45
CA ALA A 829 -17.00 -17.33 0.85
C ALA A 829 -16.15 -17.20 -0.43
N SER A 830 -16.42 -16.16 -1.22
CA SER A 830 -15.66 -15.83 -2.43
C SER A 830 -14.22 -15.39 -2.12
N GLU A 831 -14.01 -14.58 -1.08
CA GLU A 831 -12.69 -14.17 -0.59
C GLU A 831 -11.88 -15.41 -0.16
N LEU A 832 -12.48 -16.28 0.64
CA LEU A 832 -11.83 -17.50 1.11
C LEU A 832 -11.44 -18.42 -0.05
N ALA A 833 -12.32 -18.59 -1.04
CA ALA A 833 -12.02 -19.34 -2.25
C ALA A 833 -10.85 -18.70 -3.03
N ALA A 834 -10.84 -17.39 -3.21
CA ALA A 834 -9.76 -16.68 -3.91
C ALA A 834 -8.41 -16.81 -3.18
N VAL A 835 -8.38 -16.65 -1.85
CA VAL A 835 -7.16 -16.84 -1.02
C VAL A 835 -6.65 -18.28 -1.13
N THR A 836 -7.56 -19.25 -1.12
CA THR A 836 -7.22 -20.68 -1.26
C THR A 836 -6.68 -20.98 -2.66
N LEU A 837 -7.29 -20.46 -3.73
CA LEU A 837 -6.77 -20.57 -5.10
C LEU A 837 -5.37 -19.96 -5.22
N PHE A 838 -5.16 -18.80 -4.57
CA PHE A 838 -3.92 -18.05 -4.65
C PHE A 838 -2.75 -18.72 -3.94
N SER A 839 -2.98 -19.25 -2.74
CA SER A 839 -1.92 -19.67 -1.83
C SER A 839 -2.13 -21.02 -1.14
N GLY A 840 -3.24 -21.69 -1.43
CA GLY A 840 -3.64 -22.94 -0.79
C GLY A 840 -2.71 -24.12 -1.09
N PRO A 841 -2.74 -25.16 -0.25
CA PRO A 841 -1.94 -26.36 -0.41
C PRO A 841 -2.43 -27.26 -1.57
N PRO A 842 -1.61 -28.25 -1.99
CA PRO A 842 -1.93 -29.18 -3.08
C PRO A 842 -3.25 -29.94 -2.98
N SER A 843 -3.80 -30.08 -1.76
CA SER A 843 -5.12 -30.71 -1.54
C SER A 843 -6.27 -29.89 -2.13
N PHE A 844 -6.09 -28.57 -2.26
CA PHE A 844 -7.11 -27.67 -2.81
C PHE A 844 -6.73 -27.14 -4.19
N VAL A 845 -5.43 -27.03 -4.51
CA VAL A 845 -4.98 -26.44 -5.77
C VAL A 845 -3.75 -27.16 -6.30
N TYR A 846 -3.83 -27.73 -7.50
CA TYR A 846 -2.80 -28.61 -8.07
C TYR A 846 -2.58 -28.33 -9.57
N PRO A 847 -1.37 -28.51 -10.15
CA PRO A 847 -0.10 -28.93 -9.53
C PRO A 847 0.64 -27.85 -8.75
N ILE A 848 0.27 -26.59 -8.99
CA ILE A 848 0.81 -25.39 -8.34
C ILE A 848 -0.36 -24.47 -8.01
N ASN A 849 -0.20 -23.52 -7.09
CA ASN A 849 -1.23 -22.52 -6.80
C ASN A 849 -1.18 -21.32 -7.77
N PHE A 850 -2.17 -20.42 -7.72
CA PHE A 850 -2.25 -19.31 -8.69
C PHE A 850 -1.09 -18.32 -8.52
N ALA A 851 -0.55 -18.15 -7.30
CA ALA A 851 0.63 -17.31 -7.09
C ALA A 851 1.86 -17.89 -7.82
N GLN A 852 2.08 -19.20 -7.72
CA GLN A 852 3.14 -19.91 -8.44
C GLN A 852 2.89 -19.90 -9.96
N LEU A 853 1.65 -20.10 -10.39
CA LEU A 853 1.28 -20.03 -11.82
C LEU A 853 1.55 -18.64 -12.41
N ALA A 854 1.34 -17.58 -11.65
CA ALA A 854 1.63 -16.22 -12.07
C ALA A 854 3.15 -16.01 -12.32
N GLU A 855 4.01 -16.70 -11.57
CA GLU A 855 5.48 -16.57 -11.62
C GLU A 855 6.16 -17.35 -12.76
N VAL A 856 5.56 -18.44 -13.25
CA VAL A 856 6.21 -19.38 -14.21
C VAL A 856 6.21 -18.95 -15.67
#